data_AF-A0A2T4U8T7-F1
#
_entry.id   AF-A0A2T4U8T7-F1
#
_cell.length_a   1.000
_cell.length_b   1.000
_cell.length_c   1.000
_cell.angle_alpha   90.00
_cell.angle_beta   90.00
_cell.angle_gamma   90.00
#
_symmetry.space_group_name_H-M   'P 1'
#
loop_
_entity.id
_entity.type
_entity.pdbx_description
1 polymer ?
#
loop_
_entity_poly.entity_id
_entity_poly.type
_entity_poly.pdbx_seq_one_letter_code
_entity_poly.pdbx_strand_id
1 'polypeptide(L)'
;MSKGSSSWKNIFHKEGTSGVTKGFRVTSAVVWNLVLVLFVIGLIGVAFAGGAGAGYFASLVQDEPIRDYEELHTEIYDFEEASEVYFANDEYLGDLVAPLERREVSLDEVSDNLINAIIATEDEYFFEHEGIVPKALMRAVMQDFSNAATQTGGSTLTQQLVKNQVLSSEVTHDRKAAEILLAMRVERFMEKEDILEAYLNVVPFGRNASGRQIAGVHAAAEGIFDTDVSELNIPQSAFIAGLPQSPFAYTPFTNNAEQKESIEAGTNRMGTVLSRMKDSGYIDEEEYEEALNYDIREDFAEPQPSSLDEYPYIVDAAREKAHGIIMDHLMDEDDVVLSEIEDEDYRSLVRSRYYEAADEELQQGGFEIHTTIHKDIYDAQQEAVENFEHFAPNQTAMIEVGEEGEEEEVEMEFMEQTGAVMIDNHTGGIISFVAGRDYEESNFNRATGNMRRHTGSTMKSLLTYAVGFETGSLQPGYITADIPYDYEADEFDEDPANEVSNFDNDHSGLITVREALSRSRNVPAVREMSFIDHDAARQALIDYGFEPYMGGDEGIPYQSTALGTLGMNVEANTSAFSTFGNDGKRKESYMVERIVDSNGETIFEENAEDEIEILSEETNYLMIDVMRDVMESGLGTAPQLPGFLDFESDLAGKTGTSNETRDAWFVGLNPNVTMGIWVGYDTEQIPVPQEHDGISYGPRTQMLWAELANAAYDVNDALMAPEEEFQQPDGVVEEEVCGVSGMAPTERCEDAGLVTTDLFNEEFAPSEAGDDDTIDYVQIDGDNYLALDSTPSEFTRSGVAMLDERFDFSSDDLSEYLPSDWDDLASASEEAPDNGRTPSTMPDIDSGSSSISWDAHPDEEVIGYRVYHASSEGGSFSEVESVRWDDDFSYSGSSGAYRVTAVDVAGRESSPSNSVTVGSGSNDSSGDDESDDNTGSNDEDTTDNTSNNDDENDNSAATDDESNDNNSDNNNGSNDNAENNNQENNAGADNTPADTGSNNESSNNNDGGNNNNSGNEAGNNNDGGSNNNSGNEAGNNNDGGSNNNSGNEAGSNNDGGSNNNSGNEAGSNNTGGNNNNSGNEAGSSNTGGNNNNSGNEAGSNNAGGNNNNNSGNEAGNNNAGGNNNNNSGNEAGNNNAGDNNNNSGNEAGNNNAGGNNNNNSGNEAGSNNAGGNNNNSGNEADGNNVSSSNNNSGNEAGSSNNTGGNNNNNSGNEAGGNNSNNNSDNTSTNNSSNNSNNSSNNSNNNSNNNE
;
A
#
# COMPACT_ATOMS: atom_id res chain seq x y z
N MET A 1 -43.76 -80.97 -64.57
CA MET A 1 -44.05 -81.17 -66.02
C MET A 1 -43.70 -79.84 -66.73
N SER A 2 -43.04 -79.78 -67.89
CA SER A 2 -43.53 -80.14 -69.24
C SER A 2 -44.86 -79.43 -69.57
N LYS A 3 -45.03 -78.63 -70.65
CA LYS A 3 -44.13 -78.28 -71.80
C LYS A 3 -44.71 -77.07 -72.56
N GLY A 4 -43.92 -76.47 -73.47
CA GLY A 4 -44.36 -75.57 -74.56
C GLY A 4 -43.81 -74.14 -74.40
N SER A 5 -43.03 -73.56 -75.32
CA SER A 5 -43.19 -73.32 -76.78
C SER A 5 -44.14 -72.15 -77.10
N SER A 6 -43.87 -71.25 -78.05
CA SER A 6 -43.07 -71.44 -79.28
C SER A 6 -42.58 -70.16 -79.98
N SER A 7 -41.42 -70.25 -80.65
CA SER A 7 -41.15 -69.78 -82.05
C SER A 7 -41.48 -68.34 -82.48
N TRP A 8 -40.49 -67.65 -83.08
CA TRP A 8 -40.48 -66.99 -84.42
C TRP A 8 -39.02 -66.49 -84.62
N LYS A 9 -38.20 -66.91 -85.60
CA LYS A 9 -38.19 -66.84 -87.08
C LYS A 9 -37.88 -65.47 -87.72
N ASN A 10 -36.63 -65.39 -88.19
CA ASN A 10 -36.13 -64.74 -89.42
C ASN A 10 -36.01 -63.21 -89.52
N ILE A 11 -34.83 -62.82 -90.05
CA ILE A 11 -34.40 -61.66 -90.88
C ILE A 11 -33.05 -61.17 -90.28
N PHE A 12 -31.88 -61.19 -90.94
CA PHE A 12 -31.51 -61.35 -92.37
C PHE A 12 -30.65 -62.62 -92.67
N HIS A 13 -30.20 -62.78 -93.92
CA HIS A 13 -29.55 -64.00 -94.42
C HIS A 13 -28.48 -63.70 -95.50
N LYS A 14 -27.25 -64.24 -95.33
CA LYS A 14 -26.09 -64.24 -96.27
C LYS A 14 -25.48 -62.85 -96.59
N GLU A 15 -24.20 -62.68 -96.98
CA GLU A 15 -22.95 -63.48 -96.96
C GLU A 15 -21.74 -62.52 -97.16
N GLY A 16 -20.50 -62.77 -96.72
CA GLY A 16 -20.00 -63.84 -95.85
C GLY A 16 -18.51 -64.20 -96.05
N THR A 17 -17.55 -63.44 -95.48
CA THR A 17 -16.09 -63.71 -95.59
C THR A 17 -15.29 -63.53 -94.29
N SER A 18 -14.13 -64.21 -94.23
CA SER A 18 -13.10 -64.20 -93.16
C SER A 18 -13.48 -64.85 -91.81
N GLY A 19 -12.59 -65.72 -91.31
CA GLY A 19 -12.78 -66.46 -90.05
C GLY A 19 -12.31 -65.74 -88.79
N VAL A 20 -11.87 -64.48 -88.89
CA VAL A 20 -11.21 -63.73 -87.80
C VAL A 20 -12.20 -63.30 -86.70
N THR A 21 -13.44 -63.00 -87.09
CA THR A 21 -14.45 -62.38 -86.21
C THR A 21 -14.98 -63.27 -85.08
N LYS A 22 -14.77 -64.61 -85.16
CA LYS A 22 -15.32 -65.55 -84.16
C LYS A 22 -14.41 -65.74 -82.93
N GLY A 23 -13.09 -65.61 -83.09
CA GLY A 23 -12.17 -65.54 -81.96
C GLY A 23 -12.33 -64.23 -81.19
N PHE A 24 -12.28 -63.11 -81.94
CA PHE A 24 -12.34 -61.76 -81.39
C PHE A 24 -13.55 -61.52 -80.45
N ARG A 25 -14.75 -61.98 -80.83
CA ARG A 25 -15.97 -61.84 -80.00
C ARG A 25 -16.01 -62.72 -78.75
N VAL A 26 -15.22 -63.79 -78.68
CA VAL A 26 -15.11 -64.63 -77.47
C VAL A 26 -14.03 -64.05 -76.55
N THR A 27 -12.87 -63.66 -77.10
CA THR A 27 -11.83 -62.98 -76.33
C THR A 27 -12.35 -61.66 -75.75
N SER A 28 -13.08 -60.85 -76.52
CA SER A 28 -13.66 -59.59 -76.01
C SER A 28 -14.70 -59.83 -74.92
N ALA A 29 -15.49 -60.90 -74.99
CA ALA A 29 -16.46 -61.25 -73.94
C ALA A 29 -15.78 -61.77 -72.66
N VAL A 30 -14.68 -62.52 -72.78
CA VAL A 30 -13.87 -62.96 -71.63
C VAL A 30 -13.16 -61.78 -70.98
N VAL A 31 -12.57 -60.88 -71.77
CA VAL A 31 -11.94 -59.64 -71.27
C VAL A 31 -13.00 -58.73 -70.62
N TRP A 32 -14.16 -58.54 -71.23
CA TRP A 32 -15.25 -57.75 -70.64
C TRP A 32 -15.77 -58.34 -69.32
N ASN A 33 -15.92 -59.67 -69.23
CA ASN A 33 -16.30 -60.32 -67.99
C ASN A 33 -15.19 -60.24 -66.92
N LEU A 34 -13.92 -60.26 -67.30
CA LEU A 34 -12.80 -60.00 -66.37
C LEU A 34 -12.81 -58.56 -65.87
N VAL A 35 -13.05 -57.58 -66.75
CA VAL A 35 -13.22 -56.16 -66.37
C VAL A 35 -14.42 -56.00 -65.43
N LEU A 36 -15.55 -56.65 -65.69
CA LEU A 36 -16.71 -56.66 -64.77
C LEU A 36 -16.40 -57.30 -63.41
N VAL A 37 -15.65 -58.40 -63.37
CA VAL A 37 -15.24 -59.02 -62.10
C VAL A 37 -14.28 -58.12 -61.34
N LEU A 38 -13.31 -57.49 -62.01
CA LEU A 38 -12.41 -56.52 -61.39
C LEU A 38 -13.16 -55.26 -60.90
N PHE A 39 -14.17 -54.79 -61.65
CA PHE A 39 -15.02 -53.67 -61.25
C PHE A 39 -15.90 -54.01 -60.04
N VAL A 40 -16.47 -55.22 -59.97
CA VAL A 40 -17.24 -55.67 -58.80
C VAL A 40 -16.33 -55.89 -57.58
N ILE A 41 -15.12 -56.43 -57.76
CA ILE A 41 -14.11 -56.52 -56.69
C ILE A 41 -13.70 -55.12 -56.22
N GLY A 42 -13.53 -54.17 -57.15
CA GLY A 42 -13.28 -52.76 -56.84
C GLY A 42 -14.41 -52.13 -56.03
N LEU A 43 -15.67 -52.30 -56.44
CA LEU A 43 -16.84 -51.82 -55.69
C LEU A 43 -16.94 -52.45 -54.28
N ILE A 44 -16.65 -53.74 -54.15
CA ILE A 44 -16.62 -54.41 -52.83
C ILE A 44 -15.46 -53.87 -51.99
N GLY A 45 -14.30 -53.61 -52.60
CA GLY A 45 -13.15 -52.99 -51.93
C GLY A 45 -13.45 -51.57 -51.45
N VAL A 46 -14.07 -50.73 -52.28
CA VAL A 46 -14.50 -49.38 -51.92
C VAL A 46 -15.58 -49.39 -50.83
N ALA A 47 -16.57 -50.29 -50.92
CA ALA A 47 -17.61 -50.41 -49.89
C ALA A 47 -17.04 -50.93 -48.54
N PHE A 48 -16.06 -51.84 -48.59
CA PHE A 48 -15.37 -52.31 -47.39
C PHE A 48 -14.46 -51.23 -46.78
N ALA A 49 -13.70 -50.51 -47.61
CA ALA A 49 -12.84 -49.41 -47.16
C ALA A 49 -13.66 -48.25 -46.58
N GLY A 50 -14.76 -47.84 -47.23
CA GLY A 50 -15.67 -46.83 -46.70
C GLY A 50 -16.37 -47.27 -45.41
N GLY A 51 -16.80 -48.52 -45.31
CA GLY A 51 -17.37 -49.08 -44.07
C GLY A 51 -16.36 -49.19 -42.92
N ALA A 52 -15.09 -49.50 -43.23
CA ALA A 52 -14.02 -49.53 -42.23
C ALA A 52 -13.61 -48.11 -41.79
N GLY A 53 -13.51 -47.17 -42.73
CA GLY A 53 -13.19 -45.76 -42.44
C GLY A 53 -14.29 -45.09 -41.62
N ALA A 54 -15.56 -45.26 -41.99
CA ALA A 54 -16.69 -44.75 -41.21
C ALA A 54 -16.79 -45.41 -39.83
N GLY A 55 -16.47 -46.72 -39.72
CA GLY A 55 -16.40 -47.41 -38.43
C GLY A 55 -15.25 -46.97 -37.54
N TYR A 56 -14.12 -46.57 -38.12
CA TYR A 56 -12.98 -46.01 -37.40
C TYR A 56 -13.24 -44.57 -36.94
N PHE A 57 -13.76 -43.70 -37.83
CA PHE A 57 -14.20 -42.36 -37.47
C PHE A 57 -15.24 -42.40 -36.34
N ALA A 58 -16.25 -43.27 -36.44
CA ALA A 58 -17.25 -43.45 -35.39
C ALA A 58 -16.71 -44.01 -34.06
N SER A 59 -15.49 -44.57 -34.01
CA SER A 59 -14.81 -44.93 -32.75
C SER A 59 -13.89 -43.82 -32.21
N LEU A 60 -13.52 -42.83 -33.03
CA LEU A 60 -12.76 -41.64 -32.61
C LEU A 60 -13.64 -40.56 -31.99
N VAL A 61 -14.94 -40.55 -32.32
CA VAL A 61 -15.95 -39.58 -31.81
C VAL A 61 -17.06 -40.26 -31.00
N GLN A 62 -16.80 -41.45 -30.45
CA GLN A 62 -17.82 -42.22 -29.73
C GLN A 62 -18.12 -41.66 -28.33
N ASP A 63 -17.14 -40.98 -27.73
CA ASP A 63 -17.15 -40.45 -26.37
C ASP A 63 -17.33 -38.90 -26.36
N GLU A 64 -17.49 -38.29 -27.55
CA GLU A 64 -17.73 -36.85 -27.76
C GLU A 64 -19.15 -36.46 -27.26
N PRO A 65 -19.31 -35.39 -26.47
CA PRO A 65 -20.62 -34.95 -25.98
C PRO A 65 -21.58 -34.53 -27.10
N ILE A 66 -22.89 -34.71 -26.86
CA ILE A 66 -23.94 -34.32 -27.79
C ILE A 66 -24.40 -32.89 -27.46
N ARG A 67 -23.48 -31.92 -27.58
CA ARG A 67 -23.73 -30.49 -27.34
C ARG A 67 -24.95 -29.97 -28.10
N ASP A 68 -25.83 -29.15 -27.51
CA ASP A 68 -27.02 -28.68 -28.23
C ASP A 68 -26.79 -27.47 -29.16
N TYR A 69 -27.60 -26.41 -29.10
CA TYR A 69 -27.39 -25.17 -29.86
C TYR A 69 -26.86 -24.07 -28.96
N GLU A 70 -27.50 -23.83 -27.81
CA GLU A 70 -27.12 -22.76 -26.89
C GLU A 70 -25.70 -23.04 -26.37
N GLU A 71 -25.45 -24.29 -25.92
CA GLU A 71 -24.15 -24.80 -25.48
C GLU A 71 -23.02 -24.60 -26.51
N LEU A 72 -23.32 -24.73 -27.81
CA LEU A 72 -22.36 -24.51 -28.91
C LEU A 72 -22.32 -23.06 -29.42
N HIS A 73 -23.24 -22.22 -28.99
CA HIS A 73 -23.26 -20.79 -29.27
C HIS A 73 -22.41 -20.05 -28.24
N THR A 74 -22.64 -20.36 -26.96
CA THR A 74 -21.79 -19.90 -25.85
C THR A 74 -20.34 -20.32 -26.10
N GLU A 75 -20.02 -21.61 -26.25
CA GLU A 75 -18.65 -22.09 -26.59
C GLU A 75 -18.03 -21.53 -27.90
N ILE A 76 -18.70 -20.66 -28.65
CA ILE A 76 -18.16 -20.02 -29.86
C ILE A 76 -18.05 -18.50 -29.72
N TYR A 77 -18.97 -17.85 -28.99
CA TYR A 77 -18.98 -16.40 -28.72
C TYR A 77 -18.43 -16.02 -27.34
N ASP A 78 -18.14 -17.00 -26.49
CA ASP A 78 -17.30 -16.89 -25.30
C ASP A 78 -15.89 -16.47 -25.74
N PHE A 79 -15.62 -15.17 -25.68
CA PHE A 79 -14.38 -14.54 -26.13
C PHE A 79 -13.62 -14.02 -24.91
N GLU A 80 -12.39 -14.49 -24.70
CA GLU A 80 -11.48 -13.94 -23.68
C GLU A 80 -11.18 -12.48 -24.07
N GLU A 81 -11.72 -11.46 -23.39
CA GLU A 81 -11.46 -10.04 -23.66
C GLU A 81 -10.91 -9.33 -22.42
N ALA A 82 -10.04 -8.36 -22.61
CA ALA A 82 -9.46 -7.61 -21.50
C ALA A 82 -10.51 -6.70 -20.87
N SER A 83 -10.61 -6.70 -19.53
CA SER A 83 -11.49 -5.76 -18.83
C SER A 83 -10.98 -4.34 -18.95
N GLU A 84 -11.85 -3.38 -19.23
CA GLU A 84 -11.55 -1.97 -19.42
C GLU A 84 -11.72 -1.20 -18.10
N VAL A 85 -10.79 -0.29 -17.77
CA VAL A 85 -10.91 0.62 -16.61
C VAL A 85 -11.29 2.02 -17.08
N TYR A 86 -12.15 2.68 -16.31
CA TYR A 86 -12.62 4.05 -16.55
C TYR A 86 -12.42 4.94 -15.32
N PHE A 87 -12.00 6.18 -15.56
CA PHE A 87 -12.12 7.31 -14.64
C PHE A 87 -13.60 7.74 -14.48
N ALA A 88 -13.86 8.61 -13.51
CA ALA A 88 -15.18 9.19 -13.28
C ALA A 88 -15.72 9.88 -14.54
N ASN A 89 -17.05 9.84 -14.73
CA ASN A 89 -17.78 10.35 -15.90
C ASN A 89 -17.61 9.52 -17.20
N ASP A 90 -17.38 8.21 -17.07
CA ASP A 90 -17.18 7.26 -18.18
C ASP A 90 -15.95 7.61 -19.07
N GLU A 91 -14.89 8.23 -18.52
CA GLU A 91 -13.66 8.54 -19.26
C GLU A 91 -12.69 7.36 -19.25
N TYR A 92 -12.38 6.81 -20.43
CA TYR A 92 -11.54 5.62 -20.58
C TYR A 92 -10.11 5.82 -20.07
N LEU A 93 -9.67 4.94 -19.15
CA LEU A 93 -8.29 4.89 -18.64
C LEU A 93 -7.46 3.89 -19.45
N GLY A 94 -7.96 2.67 -19.66
CA GLY A 94 -7.28 1.64 -20.42
C GLY A 94 -7.55 0.21 -19.95
N ASP A 95 -7.05 -0.78 -20.69
CA ASP A 95 -7.25 -2.21 -20.40
C ASP A 95 -6.53 -2.66 -19.12
N LEU A 96 -7.08 -3.64 -18.39
CA LEU A 96 -6.30 -4.47 -17.47
C LEU A 96 -5.35 -5.38 -18.26
N VAL A 97 -4.22 -5.77 -17.64
CA VAL A 97 -3.18 -6.57 -18.31
C VAL A 97 -3.62 -8.03 -18.48
N ALA A 98 -4.28 -8.32 -19.60
CA ALA A 98 -4.68 -9.66 -20.03
C ALA A 98 -3.51 -10.47 -20.63
N PRO A 99 -3.51 -11.82 -20.52
CA PRO A 99 -2.56 -12.69 -21.23
C PRO A 99 -2.67 -12.64 -22.77
N LEU A 100 -3.82 -12.17 -23.26
CA LEU A 100 -4.19 -12.04 -24.67
C LEU A 100 -5.11 -10.83 -24.83
N GLU A 101 -4.74 -9.89 -25.69
CA GLU A 101 -5.61 -8.79 -26.11
C GLU A 101 -6.58 -9.26 -27.19
N ARG A 102 -7.85 -8.93 -27.02
CA ARG A 102 -8.94 -9.12 -27.98
C ARG A 102 -9.98 -8.03 -27.73
N ARG A 103 -10.68 -7.63 -28.79
CA ARG A 103 -11.87 -6.78 -28.75
C ARG A 103 -12.86 -7.25 -29.82
N GLU A 104 -14.13 -7.41 -29.48
CA GLU A 104 -15.14 -7.80 -30.46
C GLU A 104 -15.32 -6.70 -31.53
N VAL A 105 -15.55 -7.12 -32.78
CA VAL A 105 -16.07 -6.24 -33.83
C VAL A 105 -17.12 -6.97 -34.67
N SER A 106 -18.17 -6.24 -35.05
CA SER A 106 -19.25 -6.77 -35.90
C SER A 106 -18.79 -6.95 -37.35
N LEU A 107 -19.35 -7.93 -38.06
CA LEU A 107 -18.91 -8.25 -39.41
C LEU A 107 -19.13 -7.12 -40.44
N ASP A 108 -20.09 -6.20 -40.23
CA ASP A 108 -20.29 -5.04 -41.13
C ASP A 108 -19.42 -3.81 -40.80
N GLU A 109 -18.62 -3.87 -39.74
CA GLU A 109 -17.55 -2.91 -39.42
C GLU A 109 -16.17 -3.39 -39.90
N VAL A 110 -16.00 -4.66 -40.29
CA VAL A 110 -14.74 -5.17 -40.85
C VAL A 110 -14.56 -4.80 -42.33
N SER A 111 -13.38 -4.30 -42.71
CA SER A 111 -13.05 -3.95 -44.10
C SER A 111 -13.31 -5.08 -45.11
N ASP A 112 -14.04 -4.74 -46.18
CA ASP A 112 -14.27 -5.57 -47.37
C ASP A 112 -12.93 -6.18 -47.89
N ASN A 113 -11.83 -5.44 -47.80
CA ASN A 113 -10.51 -5.91 -48.23
C ASN A 113 -10.01 -7.09 -47.38
N LEU A 114 -10.19 -7.03 -46.06
CA LEU A 114 -9.76 -8.05 -45.10
C LEU A 114 -10.62 -9.30 -45.19
N ILE A 115 -11.96 -9.14 -45.26
CA ILE A 115 -12.90 -10.24 -45.50
C ILE A 115 -12.51 -11.03 -46.77
N ASN A 116 -12.27 -10.33 -47.88
CA ASN A 116 -11.87 -10.96 -49.14
C ASN A 116 -10.44 -11.57 -49.07
N ALA A 117 -9.52 -10.99 -48.30
CA ALA A 117 -8.17 -11.51 -48.09
C ALA A 117 -8.15 -12.82 -47.28
N ILE A 118 -8.92 -12.89 -46.19
CA ILE A 118 -9.12 -14.07 -45.34
C ILE A 118 -9.74 -15.21 -46.17
N ILE A 119 -10.86 -14.95 -46.84
CA ILE A 119 -11.58 -15.96 -47.65
C ILE A 119 -10.69 -16.47 -48.80
N ALA A 120 -9.98 -15.59 -49.52
CA ALA A 120 -9.06 -16.03 -50.58
C ALA A 120 -7.91 -16.92 -50.07
N THR A 121 -7.54 -16.80 -48.80
CA THR A 121 -6.32 -17.40 -48.25
C THR A 121 -6.56 -18.67 -47.46
N GLU A 122 -7.53 -18.64 -46.55
CA GLU A 122 -7.80 -19.77 -45.66
C GLU A 122 -8.91 -20.67 -46.22
N ASP A 123 -9.92 -20.13 -46.92
CA ASP A 123 -11.01 -20.96 -47.48
C ASP A 123 -11.71 -20.40 -48.74
N GLU A 124 -11.08 -20.61 -49.90
CA GLU A 124 -11.58 -20.28 -51.26
C GLU A 124 -13.03 -20.75 -51.53
N TYR A 125 -13.52 -21.74 -50.78
CA TYR A 125 -14.82 -22.38 -50.99
C TYR A 125 -15.76 -22.23 -49.79
N PHE A 126 -15.53 -21.27 -48.89
CA PHE A 126 -16.29 -21.08 -47.64
C PHE A 126 -17.82 -21.12 -47.86
N PHE A 127 -18.34 -20.28 -48.75
CA PHE A 127 -19.78 -20.23 -49.08
C PHE A 127 -20.30 -21.40 -49.95
N GLU A 128 -19.46 -22.37 -50.36
CA GLU A 128 -19.87 -23.56 -51.13
C GLU A 128 -20.03 -24.85 -50.30
N HIS A 129 -19.49 -24.94 -49.08
CA HIS A 129 -19.43 -26.20 -48.31
C HIS A 129 -20.36 -26.27 -47.10
N GLU A 130 -20.47 -27.48 -46.54
CA GLU A 130 -21.19 -27.83 -45.29
C GLU A 130 -20.15 -28.40 -44.29
N GLY A 131 -19.53 -27.53 -43.51
CA GLY A 131 -18.50 -27.79 -42.49
C GLY A 131 -17.10 -28.12 -43.03
N ILE A 132 -17.02 -28.95 -44.07
CA ILE A 132 -15.76 -29.50 -44.59
C ILE A 132 -15.71 -29.54 -46.12
N VAL A 133 -14.52 -29.46 -46.71
CA VAL A 133 -14.30 -29.68 -48.15
C VAL A 133 -13.89 -31.14 -48.43
N PRO A 134 -14.78 -32.04 -48.90
CA PRO A 134 -14.47 -33.48 -48.97
C PRO A 134 -13.40 -33.82 -50.02
N LYS A 135 -13.19 -32.93 -50.99
CA LYS A 135 -12.11 -33.00 -51.99
C LYS A 135 -10.73 -32.66 -51.40
N ALA A 136 -10.67 -31.93 -50.29
CA ALA A 136 -9.44 -31.61 -49.57
C ALA A 136 -9.09 -32.75 -48.59
N LEU A 137 -10.05 -33.19 -47.78
CA LEU A 137 -9.89 -34.33 -46.86
C LEU A 137 -9.40 -35.61 -47.59
N MET A 138 -10.03 -35.98 -48.71
CA MET A 138 -9.63 -37.14 -49.52
C MET A 138 -8.26 -36.95 -50.22
N ARG A 139 -7.79 -35.70 -50.37
CA ARG A 139 -6.48 -35.35 -50.94
C ARG A 139 -5.38 -35.50 -49.88
N ALA A 140 -5.60 -34.95 -48.68
CA ALA A 140 -4.70 -35.07 -47.53
C ALA A 140 -4.42 -36.54 -47.18
N VAL A 141 -5.46 -37.35 -47.00
CA VAL A 141 -5.34 -38.80 -46.74
C VAL A 141 -4.54 -39.53 -47.84
N MET A 142 -4.61 -39.06 -49.10
CA MET A 142 -3.84 -39.62 -50.22
C MET A 142 -2.40 -39.10 -50.27
N GLN A 143 -2.15 -37.86 -49.82
CA GLN A 143 -0.82 -37.26 -49.69
C GLN A 143 -0.02 -37.97 -48.60
N ASP A 144 -0.61 -38.17 -47.43
CA ASP A 144 -0.02 -38.89 -46.29
C ASP A 144 0.34 -40.32 -46.66
N PHE A 145 -0.59 -41.07 -47.27
CA PHE A 145 -0.35 -42.43 -47.77
C PHE A 145 0.74 -42.50 -48.86
N SER A 146 1.14 -41.37 -49.44
CA SER A 146 2.17 -41.28 -50.49
C SER A 146 3.53 -40.74 -50.01
N ASN A 147 3.65 -40.30 -48.74
CA ASN A 147 4.76 -39.51 -48.22
C ASN A 147 5.08 -38.30 -49.13
N ALA A 148 4.07 -37.50 -49.48
CA ALA A 148 4.28 -36.28 -50.25
C ALA A 148 5.12 -35.26 -49.45
N ALA A 149 6.12 -34.65 -50.07
CA ALA A 149 7.01 -33.66 -49.43
C ALA A 149 6.35 -32.28 -49.18
N THR A 150 5.04 -32.17 -49.40
CA THR A 150 4.24 -30.97 -49.15
C THR A 150 2.80 -31.42 -48.88
N GLN A 151 2.39 -31.34 -47.62
CA GLN A 151 1.00 -31.48 -47.22
C GLN A 151 0.29 -30.17 -47.58
N THR A 152 -0.84 -30.22 -48.29
CA THR A 152 -1.61 -29.01 -48.58
C THR A 152 -2.63 -28.81 -47.47
N GLY A 153 -2.60 -27.65 -46.81
CA GLY A 153 -3.67 -27.21 -45.91
C GLY A 153 -5.04 -27.35 -46.55
N GLY A 154 -6.03 -27.69 -45.73
CA GLY A 154 -7.38 -28.02 -46.17
C GLY A 154 -8.34 -28.29 -45.02
N SER A 155 -8.09 -27.65 -43.87
CA SER A 155 -9.13 -27.32 -42.90
C SER A 155 -9.93 -26.13 -43.46
N THR A 156 -11.21 -26.03 -43.13
CA THR A 156 -12.06 -24.86 -43.44
C THR A 156 -11.96 -23.79 -42.35
N LEU A 157 -12.49 -22.58 -42.58
CA LEU A 157 -12.61 -21.54 -41.53
C LEU A 157 -13.32 -22.08 -40.27
N THR A 158 -14.47 -22.74 -40.47
CA THR A 158 -15.26 -23.39 -39.40
C THR A 158 -14.46 -24.46 -38.64
N GLN A 159 -13.60 -25.22 -39.32
CA GLN A 159 -12.69 -26.16 -38.68
C GLN A 159 -11.55 -25.47 -37.90
N GLN A 160 -11.21 -24.22 -38.21
CA GLN A 160 -10.22 -23.45 -37.44
C GLN A 160 -10.86 -22.80 -36.20
N LEU A 161 -12.07 -22.26 -36.31
CA LEU A 161 -12.88 -21.75 -35.19
C LEU A 161 -13.13 -22.83 -34.12
N VAL A 162 -13.68 -23.97 -34.52
CA VAL A 162 -13.90 -25.16 -33.64
C VAL A 162 -12.60 -25.73 -33.03
N LYS A 163 -11.45 -25.43 -33.64
CA LYS A 163 -10.11 -25.85 -33.18
C LYS A 163 -9.45 -24.82 -32.25
N ASN A 164 -10.04 -23.63 -32.12
CA ASN A 164 -9.67 -22.60 -31.15
C ASN A 164 -10.55 -22.74 -29.89
N GLN A 165 -11.86 -22.46 -29.99
CA GLN A 165 -12.76 -22.44 -28.81
C GLN A 165 -13.15 -23.85 -28.32
N VAL A 166 -13.89 -24.60 -29.14
CA VAL A 166 -14.66 -25.79 -28.72
C VAL A 166 -13.79 -27.01 -28.32
N LEU A 167 -12.47 -26.98 -28.60
CA LEU A 167 -11.58 -28.14 -28.49
C LEU A 167 -10.16 -27.80 -28.01
N SER A 168 -9.73 -28.48 -26.95
CA SER A 168 -8.38 -28.36 -26.36
C SER A 168 -7.22 -28.50 -27.35
N SER A 169 -6.04 -28.04 -26.95
CA SER A 169 -4.85 -27.96 -27.82
C SER A 169 -4.27 -29.32 -28.28
N GLU A 170 -4.67 -30.45 -27.68
CA GLU A 170 -4.06 -31.78 -27.91
C GLU A 170 -4.06 -32.25 -29.38
N VAL A 171 -2.89 -32.51 -29.98
CA VAL A 171 -2.78 -32.95 -31.39
C VAL A 171 -3.01 -34.47 -31.54
N THR A 172 -4.24 -34.93 -31.31
CA THR A 172 -4.67 -36.34 -31.46
C THR A 172 -5.48 -36.60 -32.74
N HIS A 173 -5.55 -37.85 -33.18
CA HIS A 173 -6.45 -38.26 -34.28
C HIS A 173 -7.92 -38.17 -33.87
N ASP A 174 -8.19 -38.41 -32.59
CA ASP A 174 -9.48 -38.40 -31.93
C ASP A 174 -10.04 -36.96 -31.95
N ARG A 175 -9.27 -35.96 -31.47
CA ARG A 175 -9.63 -34.53 -31.62
C ARG A 175 -9.84 -34.11 -33.07
N LYS A 176 -8.98 -34.54 -34.01
CA LYS A 176 -9.16 -34.18 -35.43
C LYS A 176 -10.40 -34.83 -36.07
N ALA A 177 -10.98 -35.87 -35.45
CA ALA A 177 -12.28 -36.41 -35.84
C ALA A 177 -13.44 -35.64 -35.18
N ALA A 178 -13.29 -35.22 -33.92
CA ALA A 178 -14.24 -34.33 -33.24
C ALA A 178 -14.38 -32.98 -33.97
N GLU A 179 -13.25 -32.35 -34.33
CA GLU A 179 -13.20 -31.10 -35.11
C GLU A 179 -14.00 -31.19 -36.42
N ILE A 180 -13.89 -32.30 -37.15
CA ILE A 180 -14.66 -32.56 -38.37
C ILE A 180 -16.17 -32.72 -38.06
N LEU A 181 -16.52 -33.38 -36.95
CA LEU A 181 -17.90 -33.60 -36.53
C LEU A 181 -18.58 -32.29 -36.08
N LEU A 182 -17.84 -31.47 -35.33
CA LEU A 182 -18.29 -30.20 -34.76
C LEU A 182 -18.36 -29.09 -35.82
N ALA A 183 -17.38 -28.97 -36.73
CA ALA A 183 -17.49 -28.02 -37.85
C ALA A 183 -18.70 -28.32 -38.77
N MET A 184 -19.05 -29.60 -38.95
CA MET A 184 -20.28 -30.03 -39.64
C MET A 184 -21.58 -29.80 -38.83
N ARG A 185 -21.47 -29.39 -37.56
CA ARG A 185 -22.57 -29.14 -36.62
C ARG A 185 -22.82 -27.64 -36.46
N VAL A 186 -21.75 -26.86 -36.32
CA VAL A 186 -21.75 -25.38 -36.33
C VAL A 186 -22.40 -24.86 -37.61
N GLU A 187 -21.97 -25.30 -38.79
CA GLU A 187 -22.59 -24.94 -40.10
C GLU A 187 -24.00 -25.52 -40.33
N ARG A 188 -24.59 -26.15 -39.33
CA ARG A 188 -26.00 -26.58 -39.35
C ARG A 188 -26.85 -25.77 -38.36
N PHE A 189 -26.23 -24.93 -37.55
CA PHE A 189 -26.86 -24.16 -36.48
C PHE A 189 -26.69 -22.65 -36.67
N MET A 190 -25.52 -22.19 -37.12
CA MET A 190 -25.21 -20.79 -37.45
C MET A 190 -25.27 -20.55 -38.99
N GLU A 191 -25.49 -19.31 -39.42
CA GLU A 191 -25.34 -18.88 -40.81
C GLU A 191 -23.83 -18.68 -41.16
N LYS A 192 -23.50 -18.28 -42.40
CA LYS A 192 -22.09 -18.23 -42.85
C LYS A 192 -21.37 -16.99 -42.36
N GLU A 193 -22.13 -15.93 -42.20
CA GLU A 193 -21.79 -14.61 -41.73
C GLU A 193 -21.36 -14.70 -40.25
N ASP A 194 -22.22 -15.24 -39.38
CA ASP A 194 -21.95 -15.51 -37.95
C ASP A 194 -20.62 -16.28 -37.72
N ILE A 195 -20.36 -17.31 -38.55
CA ILE A 195 -19.16 -18.15 -38.45
C ILE A 195 -17.90 -17.41 -38.90
N LEU A 196 -18.04 -16.44 -39.81
CA LEU A 196 -16.94 -15.60 -40.26
C LEU A 196 -16.61 -14.54 -39.20
N GLU A 197 -17.63 -13.90 -38.62
CA GLU A 197 -17.53 -12.96 -37.50
C GLU A 197 -16.77 -13.58 -36.31
N ALA A 198 -17.27 -14.69 -35.75
CA ALA A 198 -16.59 -15.39 -34.67
C ALA A 198 -15.18 -15.89 -35.05
N TYR A 199 -14.94 -16.29 -36.30
CA TYR A 199 -13.58 -16.60 -36.75
C TYR A 199 -12.66 -15.38 -36.74
N LEU A 200 -13.16 -14.20 -37.14
CA LEU A 200 -12.39 -12.96 -37.19
C LEU A 200 -12.05 -12.44 -35.78
N ASN A 201 -12.91 -12.65 -34.79
CA ASN A 201 -12.68 -12.20 -33.39
C ASN A 201 -11.83 -13.20 -32.57
N VAL A 202 -11.93 -14.50 -32.82
CA VAL A 202 -11.19 -15.53 -32.04
C VAL A 202 -9.72 -15.67 -32.43
N VAL A 203 -9.36 -15.46 -33.70
CA VAL A 203 -8.09 -15.96 -34.25
C VAL A 203 -6.86 -15.18 -33.75
N PRO A 204 -5.77 -15.87 -33.36
CA PRO A 204 -4.53 -15.20 -32.95
C PRO A 204 -3.76 -14.63 -34.17
N PHE A 205 -3.42 -13.35 -34.09
CA PHE A 205 -2.64 -12.63 -35.12
C PHE A 205 -1.18 -12.40 -34.71
N GLY A 206 -0.83 -12.54 -33.43
CA GLY A 206 0.54 -12.73 -32.97
C GLY A 206 0.92 -11.80 -31.83
N ARG A 207 1.58 -10.68 -32.16
CA ARG A 207 1.93 -9.62 -31.21
C ARG A 207 1.70 -8.24 -31.84
N ASN A 208 1.33 -7.28 -31.00
CA ASN A 208 1.19 -5.86 -31.33
C ASN A 208 2.54 -5.11 -31.20
N ALA A 209 2.52 -3.80 -31.45
CA ALA A 209 3.68 -2.91 -31.33
C ALA A 209 4.30 -2.94 -29.92
N SER A 210 3.48 -2.90 -28.87
CA SER A 210 3.92 -3.01 -27.46
C SER A 210 4.32 -4.44 -27.05
N GLY A 211 4.36 -5.39 -27.99
CA GLY A 211 4.84 -6.75 -27.77
C GLY A 211 3.87 -7.68 -27.02
N ARG A 212 2.69 -7.20 -26.62
CA ARG A 212 1.59 -7.98 -26.03
C ARG A 212 1.01 -8.96 -27.06
N GLN A 213 0.29 -10.00 -26.63
CA GLN A 213 -0.24 -11.03 -27.54
C GLN A 213 -1.63 -10.63 -28.05
N ILE A 214 -1.89 -10.77 -29.36
CA ILE A 214 -3.17 -10.34 -29.97
C ILE A 214 -3.95 -11.47 -30.63
N ALA A 215 -5.26 -11.47 -30.38
CA ALA A 215 -6.29 -12.17 -31.13
C ALA A 215 -7.40 -11.20 -31.58
N GLY A 216 -8.16 -11.60 -32.59
CA GLY A 216 -9.19 -10.74 -33.17
C GLY A 216 -8.65 -9.78 -34.23
N VAL A 217 -9.47 -9.47 -35.23
CA VAL A 217 -9.08 -8.54 -36.31
C VAL A 217 -9.07 -7.08 -35.88
N HIS A 218 -9.80 -6.71 -34.83
CA HIS A 218 -9.78 -5.35 -34.27
C HIS A 218 -8.40 -5.05 -33.68
N ALA A 219 -7.98 -5.79 -32.64
CA ALA A 219 -6.66 -5.69 -32.03
C ALA A 219 -5.49 -5.97 -33.02
N ALA A 220 -5.74 -6.69 -34.11
CA ALA A 220 -4.77 -6.88 -35.19
C ALA A 220 -4.70 -5.75 -36.22
N ALA A 221 -5.71 -4.88 -36.30
CA ALA A 221 -5.69 -3.67 -37.11
C ALA A 221 -5.00 -2.54 -36.35
N GLU A 222 -5.49 -2.26 -35.14
CA GLU A 222 -4.97 -1.28 -34.20
C GLU A 222 -3.54 -1.62 -33.76
N GLY A 223 -3.33 -2.75 -33.10
CA GLY A 223 -2.04 -3.16 -32.55
C GLY A 223 -0.94 -3.43 -33.59
N ILE A 224 -1.25 -3.49 -34.89
CA ILE A 224 -0.24 -3.63 -35.94
C ILE A 224 -0.04 -2.36 -36.77
N PHE A 225 -1.09 -1.55 -36.97
CA PHE A 225 -1.08 -0.44 -37.93
C PHE A 225 -1.67 0.88 -37.43
N ASP A 226 -2.08 0.99 -36.16
CA ASP A 226 -2.74 2.20 -35.62
C ASP A 226 -3.89 2.66 -36.55
N THR A 227 -4.70 1.68 -36.97
CA THR A 227 -5.68 1.83 -38.06
C THR A 227 -6.96 1.07 -37.71
N ASP A 228 -8.10 1.75 -37.80
CA ASP A 228 -9.44 1.18 -37.67
C ASP A 228 -9.67 0.02 -38.66
N VAL A 229 -10.28 -1.08 -38.19
CA VAL A 229 -10.46 -2.32 -38.96
C VAL A 229 -11.36 -2.17 -40.19
N SER A 230 -12.18 -1.12 -40.27
CA SER A 230 -12.99 -0.75 -41.45
C SER A 230 -12.17 -0.01 -42.52
N GLU A 231 -11.13 0.75 -42.14
CA GLU A 231 -10.33 1.56 -43.05
C GLU A 231 -9.17 0.79 -43.72
N LEU A 232 -8.86 -0.43 -43.25
CA LEU A 232 -7.73 -1.24 -43.72
C LEU A 232 -7.59 -1.35 -45.24
N ASN A 233 -6.41 -0.96 -45.73
CA ASN A 233 -6.03 -0.98 -47.14
C ASN A 233 -5.71 -2.40 -47.64
N ILE A 234 -5.54 -2.58 -48.96
CA ILE A 234 -5.29 -3.91 -49.57
C ILE A 234 -3.98 -4.55 -49.06
N PRO A 235 -2.81 -3.86 -49.05
CA PRO A 235 -1.61 -4.32 -48.35
C PRO A 235 -1.81 -4.76 -46.89
N GLN A 236 -2.36 -3.89 -46.03
CA GLN A 236 -2.59 -4.17 -44.60
C GLN A 236 -3.50 -5.39 -44.41
N SER A 237 -4.63 -5.43 -45.14
CA SER A 237 -5.57 -6.56 -45.16
C SER A 237 -4.91 -7.87 -45.58
N ALA A 238 -4.07 -7.83 -46.61
CA ALA A 238 -3.33 -9.00 -47.08
C ALA A 238 -2.19 -9.42 -46.13
N PHE A 239 -1.69 -8.49 -45.31
CA PHE A 239 -0.70 -8.77 -44.27
C PHE A 239 -1.36 -9.47 -43.07
N ILE A 240 -2.45 -8.91 -42.52
CA ILE A 240 -3.24 -9.49 -41.42
C ILE A 240 -3.76 -10.88 -41.78
N ALA A 241 -4.41 -11.05 -42.94
CA ALA A 241 -4.84 -12.36 -43.44
C ALA A 241 -3.67 -13.34 -43.72
N GLY A 242 -2.44 -12.84 -43.72
CA GLY A 242 -1.23 -13.63 -43.75
C GLY A 242 -0.92 -14.31 -42.41
N LEU A 243 -1.16 -13.64 -41.28
CA LEU A 243 -0.63 -14.00 -39.96
C LEU A 243 -1.13 -15.35 -39.39
N PRO A 244 -2.43 -15.72 -39.47
CA PRO A 244 -2.99 -16.89 -38.75
C PRO A 244 -2.29 -18.23 -39.02
N GLN A 245 -1.61 -18.39 -40.16
CA GLN A 245 -0.83 -19.60 -40.46
C GLN A 245 0.38 -19.78 -39.52
N SER A 246 1.00 -18.70 -39.04
CA SER A 246 2.15 -18.74 -38.13
C SER A 246 2.34 -17.40 -37.40
N PRO A 247 1.45 -17.04 -36.46
CA PRO A 247 1.29 -15.66 -35.97
C PRO A 247 2.60 -15.01 -35.52
N PHE A 248 3.29 -15.60 -34.52
CA PHE A 248 4.55 -15.08 -33.98
C PHE A 248 5.72 -15.02 -34.99
N ALA A 249 5.67 -15.82 -36.06
CA ALA A 249 6.69 -15.82 -37.11
C ALA A 249 6.41 -14.81 -38.24
N TYR A 250 5.18 -14.29 -38.33
CA TYR A 250 4.76 -13.36 -39.38
C TYR A 250 4.44 -11.94 -38.86
N THR A 251 4.03 -11.76 -37.60
CA THR A 251 3.97 -10.43 -36.95
C THR A 251 5.32 -9.73 -37.05
N PRO A 252 5.37 -8.40 -37.29
CA PRO A 252 6.61 -7.65 -37.37
C PRO A 252 7.29 -7.44 -36.00
N PHE A 253 6.60 -7.66 -34.86
CA PHE A 253 7.12 -7.29 -33.53
C PHE A 253 7.68 -8.47 -32.72
N THR A 254 8.59 -8.18 -31.78
CA THR A 254 9.10 -9.10 -30.76
C THR A 254 8.18 -9.14 -29.54
N ASN A 255 8.62 -9.74 -28.43
CA ASN A 255 7.96 -9.68 -27.13
C ASN A 255 8.50 -8.55 -26.22
N ASN A 256 9.43 -7.71 -26.72
CA ASN A 256 10.07 -6.61 -26.00
C ASN A 256 9.65 -5.24 -26.60
N ALA A 257 8.46 -5.15 -27.20
CA ALA A 257 7.99 -4.00 -27.99
C ALA A 257 8.90 -3.56 -29.18
N GLU A 258 9.82 -4.41 -29.65
CA GLU A 258 10.73 -4.06 -30.76
C GLU A 258 10.23 -4.54 -32.13
N GLN A 259 10.43 -3.74 -33.18
CA GLN A 259 10.26 -4.20 -34.56
C GLN A 259 11.42 -5.12 -34.98
N LYS A 260 11.10 -6.29 -35.55
CA LYS A 260 12.08 -7.28 -36.06
C LYS A 260 12.87 -6.73 -37.25
N GLU A 261 14.20 -6.89 -37.22
CA GLU A 261 15.12 -6.57 -38.33
C GLU A 261 14.68 -7.12 -39.71
N SER A 262 13.98 -8.27 -39.73
CA SER A 262 13.53 -8.91 -40.95
C SER A 262 12.07 -9.38 -40.89
N ILE A 263 11.20 -8.56 -41.48
CA ILE A 263 9.81 -8.89 -41.80
C ILE A 263 9.66 -9.72 -43.08
N GLU A 264 10.75 -10.31 -43.62
CA GLU A 264 10.68 -11.08 -44.88
C GLU A 264 9.68 -12.24 -44.81
N ALA A 265 9.49 -12.85 -43.63
CA ALA A 265 8.52 -13.94 -43.46
C ALA A 265 7.06 -13.47 -43.67
N GLY A 266 6.64 -12.41 -42.96
CA GLY A 266 5.32 -11.82 -43.09
C GLY A 266 5.06 -11.22 -44.48
N THR A 267 6.02 -10.47 -45.03
CA THR A 267 5.88 -9.85 -46.36
C THR A 267 5.83 -10.85 -47.52
N ASN A 268 6.59 -11.96 -47.47
CA ASN A 268 6.43 -13.05 -48.45
C ASN A 268 5.07 -13.78 -48.31
N ARG A 269 4.50 -13.85 -47.10
CA ARG A 269 3.16 -14.39 -46.86
C ARG A 269 2.09 -13.42 -47.37
N MET A 270 2.20 -12.11 -47.12
CA MET A 270 1.35 -11.05 -47.71
C MET A 270 1.33 -11.13 -49.24
N GLY A 271 2.49 -11.23 -49.90
CA GLY A 271 2.56 -11.43 -51.36
C GLY A 271 1.89 -12.73 -51.84
N THR A 272 1.81 -13.75 -50.98
CA THR A 272 1.05 -15.00 -51.25
C THR A 272 -0.46 -14.78 -51.11
N VAL A 273 -0.91 -13.95 -50.16
CA VAL A 273 -2.32 -13.55 -49.99
C VAL A 273 -2.80 -12.74 -51.19
N LEU A 274 -2.06 -11.67 -51.55
CA LEU A 274 -2.36 -10.83 -52.73
C LEU A 274 -2.50 -11.67 -54.00
N SER A 275 -1.64 -12.69 -54.20
CA SER A 275 -1.74 -13.59 -55.36
C SER A 275 -3.03 -14.41 -55.37
N ARG A 276 -3.59 -14.77 -54.21
CA ARG A 276 -4.85 -15.51 -54.12
C ARG A 276 -6.07 -14.61 -54.26
N MET A 277 -6.02 -13.40 -53.71
CA MET A 277 -7.07 -12.39 -53.92
C MET A 277 -7.26 -12.12 -55.42
N LYS A 278 -6.14 -11.99 -56.15
CA LYS A 278 -6.11 -11.85 -57.61
C LYS A 278 -6.59 -13.10 -58.37
N ASP A 279 -6.11 -14.30 -58.02
CA ASP A 279 -6.54 -15.54 -58.69
C ASP A 279 -8.04 -15.85 -58.45
N SER A 280 -8.59 -15.41 -57.31
CA SER A 280 -10.03 -15.47 -56.99
C SER A 280 -10.84 -14.36 -57.67
N GLY A 281 -10.19 -13.25 -58.06
CA GLY A 281 -10.80 -12.11 -58.75
C GLY A 281 -11.39 -11.04 -57.84
N TYR A 282 -10.92 -10.93 -56.59
CA TYR A 282 -11.28 -9.86 -55.65
C TYR A 282 -10.53 -8.55 -55.93
N ILE A 283 -9.28 -8.65 -56.41
CA ILE A 283 -8.46 -7.52 -56.88
C ILE A 283 -8.00 -7.78 -58.32
N ASP A 284 -7.68 -6.73 -59.07
CA ASP A 284 -7.24 -6.81 -60.47
C ASP A 284 -5.70 -6.81 -60.65
N GLU A 285 -5.22 -6.72 -61.89
CA GLU A 285 -3.78 -6.78 -62.22
C GLU A 285 -3.03 -5.49 -61.85
N GLU A 286 -3.70 -4.34 -61.85
CA GLU A 286 -3.13 -3.03 -61.50
C GLU A 286 -3.07 -2.88 -59.98
N GLU A 287 -4.16 -3.22 -59.27
CA GLU A 287 -4.23 -3.24 -57.80
C GLU A 287 -3.22 -4.22 -57.17
N TYR A 288 -3.05 -5.41 -57.76
CA TYR A 288 -2.06 -6.39 -57.28
C TYR A 288 -0.61 -5.94 -57.47
N GLU A 289 -0.26 -5.32 -58.61
CA GLU A 289 1.09 -4.80 -58.83
C GLU A 289 1.35 -3.55 -57.97
N GLU A 290 0.33 -2.74 -57.67
CA GLU A 290 0.44 -1.62 -56.71
C GLU A 290 0.70 -2.14 -55.29
N ALA A 291 -0.14 -3.06 -54.78
CA ALA A 291 0.00 -3.63 -53.45
C ALA A 291 1.31 -4.43 -53.24
N LEU A 292 1.88 -5.04 -54.30
CA LEU A 292 3.19 -5.69 -54.25
C LEU A 292 4.39 -4.74 -54.17
N ASN A 293 4.21 -3.46 -54.52
CA ASN A 293 5.26 -2.44 -54.47
C ASN A 293 5.07 -1.44 -53.30
N TYR A 294 4.09 -1.70 -52.44
CA TYR A 294 3.84 -0.96 -51.19
C TYR A 294 4.86 -1.36 -50.12
N ASP A 295 5.45 -0.39 -49.40
CA ASP A 295 6.34 -0.69 -48.27
C ASP A 295 5.55 -0.64 -46.96
N ILE A 296 4.98 -1.79 -46.60
CA ILE A 296 4.15 -1.99 -45.40
C ILE A 296 4.84 -1.63 -44.07
N ARG A 297 6.15 -1.28 -44.10
CA ARG A 297 6.88 -0.72 -42.96
C ARG A 297 6.46 0.68 -42.57
N GLU A 298 6.03 1.50 -43.53
CA GLU A 298 5.63 2.89 -43.25
C GLU A 298 4.25 2.98 -42.57
N ASP A 299 3.52 1.86 -42.50
CA ASP A 299 2.20 1.73 -41.86
C ASP A 299 2.27 1.14 -40.43
N PHE A 300 3.39 0.56 -39.97
CA PHE A 300 3.42 -0.16 -38.69
C PHE A 300 3.32 0.79 -37.49
N ALA A 301 2.51 0.42 -36.50
CA ALA A 301 2.35 1.14 -35.24
C ALA A 301 3.67 1.22 -34.44
N GLU A 302 3.87 2.35 -33.76
CA GLU A 302 4.90 2.52 -32.72
C GLU A 302 4.36 2.00 -31.37
N PRO A 303 5.21 1.51 -30.45
CA PRO A 303 4.76 1.07 -29.13
C PRO A 303 4.06 2.19 -28.37
N GLN A 304 2.86 1.90 -27.86
CA GLN A 304 2.18 2.77 -26.89
C GLN A 304 2.44 2.25 -25.46
N PRO A 305 2.54 3.14 -24.46
CA PRO A 305 2.48 2.72 -23.06
C PRO A 305 1.13 2.04 -22.78
N SER A 306 1.09 1.21 -21.76
CA SER A 306 -0.15 0.66 -21.23
C SER A 306 -0.74 1.55 -20.14
N SER A 307 -2.02 1.32 -19.83
CA SER A 307 -2.69 1.77 -18.61
C SER A 307 -1.84 1.61 -17.35
N LEU A 308 -1.11 0.50 -17.22
CA LEU A 308 -0.23 0.20 -16.09
C LEU A 308 1.09 1.01 -16.14
N ASP A 309 1.52 1.47 -17.31
CA ASP A 309 2.70 2.35 -17.44
C ASP A 309 2.35 3.84 -17.20
N GLU A 310 1.12 4.28 -17.54
CA GLU A 310 0.67 5.67 -17.32
C GLU A 310 -0.01 5.89 -15.96
N TYR A 311 -0.82 4.94 -15.51
CA TYR A 311 -1.66 5.04 -14.30
C TYR A 311 -1.52 3.85 -13.34
N PRO A 312 -0.29 3.37 -13.02
CA PRO A 312 -0.06 2.12 -12.30
C PRO A 312 -0.84 1.97 -10.99
N TYR A 313 -0.76 2.97 -10.11
CA TYR A 313 -1.44 2.95 -8.81
C TYR A 313 -2.97 2.85 -8.92
N ILE A 314 -3.58 3.41 -9.98
CA ILE A 314 -5.03 3.32 -10.21
C ILE A 314 -5.37 1.94 -10.76
N VAL A 315 -4.60 1.42 -11.73
CA VAL A 315 -4.83 0.09 -12.31
C VAL A 315 -4.75 -1.00 -11.24
N ASP A 316 -3.73 -0.97 -10.39
CA ASP A 316 -3.58 -1.95 -9.31
C ASP A 316 -4.67 -1.80 -8.23
N ALA A 317 -5.01 -0.58 -7.79
CA ALA A 317 -6.04 -0.37 -6.77
C ALA A 317 -7.46 -0.68 -7.28
N ALA A 318 -7.76 -0.36 -8.54
CA ALA A 318 -9.01 -0.72 -9.18
C ALA A 318 -9.12 -2.24 -9.36
N ARG A 319 -8.02 -2.92 -9.75
CA ARG A 319 -7.97 -4.38 -9.82
C ARG A 319 -8.16 -5.03 -8.45
N GLU A 320 -7.50 -4.56 -7.39
CA GLU A 320 -7.63 -5.10 -6.02
C GLU A 320 -9.08 -4.98 -5.52
N LYS A 321 -9.71 -3.79 -5.66
CA LYS A 321 -11.10 -3.58 -5.23
C LYS A 321 -12.12 -4.31 -6.12
N ALA A 322 -11.93 -4.35 -7.44
CA ALA A 322 -12.80 -5.10 -8.35
C ALA A 322 -12.69 -6.62 -8.19
N HIS A 323 -11.51 -7.14 -7.80
CA HIS A 323 -11.30 -8.57 -7.53
C HIS A 323 -12.20 -9.06 -6.39
N GLY A 324 -12.27 -8.32 -5.29
CA GLY A 324 -13.18 -8.63 -4.18
C GLY A 324 -14.65 -8.63 -4.61
N ILE A 325 -15.06 -7.60 -5.37
CA ILE A 325 -16.44 -7.46 -5.87
C ILE A 325 -16.83 -8.64 -6.78
N ILE A 326 -15.97 -9.02 -7.73
CA ILE A 326 -16.22 -10.15 -8.64
C ILE A 326 -16.15 -11.49 -7.89
N MET A 327 -15.26 -11.63 -6.92
CA MET A 327 -15.19 -12.81 -6.06
C MET A 327 -16.50 -13.02 -5.29
N ASP A 328 -17.05 -11.97 -4.67
CA ASP A 328 -18.31 -12.07 -3.94
C ASP A 328 -19.51 -12.30 -4.90
N HIS A 329 -19.52 -11.67 -6.08
CA HIS A 329 -20.53 -11.92 -7.13
C HIS A 329 -20.56 -13.41 -7.56
N LEU A 330 -19.40 -13.99 -7.85
CA LEU A 330 -19.26 -15.41 -8.22
C LEU A 330 -19.67 -16.36 -7.09
N MET A 331 -19.51 -15.97 -5.83
CA MET A 331 -19.99 -16.76 -4.68
C MET A 331 -21.50 -16.66 -4.51
N ASP A 332 -22.11 -15.49 -4.72
CA ASP A 332 -23.56 -15.29 -4.63
C ASP A 332 -24.31 -16.02 -5.76
N GLU A 333 -23.77 -16.09 -6.97
CA GLU A 333 -24.31 -16.92 -8.07
C GLU A 333 -24.40 -18.42 -7.73
N ASP A 334 -23.43 -18.92 -6.97
CA ASP A 334 -23.27 -20.35 -6.63
C ASP A 334 -23.95 -20.74 -5.28
N ASP A 335 -24.71 -19.83 -4.64
CA ASP A 335 -25.29 -19.95 -3.28
C ASP A 335 -24.22 -20.19 -2.18
N VAL A 336 -23.00 -19.60 -2.27
CA VAL A 336 -21.85 -19.88 -1.38
C VAL A 336 -21.61 -18.82 -0.30
N VAL A 337 -21.88 -19.18 0.96
CA VAL A 337 -21.61 -18.31 2.13
C VAL A 337 -20.44 -18.85 2.95
N LEU A 338 -19.26 -18.22 2.87
CA LEU A 338 -18.03 -18.66 3.56
C LEU A 338 -18.17 -18.77 5.08
N SER A 339 -19.04 -17.97 5.71
CA SER A 339 -19.27 -17.99 7.16
C SER A 339 -20.16 -19.15 7.64
N GLU A 340 -20.87 -19.86 6.75
CA GLU A 340 -21.58 -21.10 7.11
C GLU A 340 -20.65 -22.35 7.08
N ILE A 341 -19.39 -22.20 6.65
CA ILE A 341 -18.45 -23.31 6.53
C ILE A 341 -17.68 -23.52 7.86
N GLU A 342 -18.16 -24.44 8.69
CA GLU A 342 -17.54 -24.82 9.99
C GLU A 342 -16.11 -25.40 9.88
N ASP A 343 -15.70 -25.88 8.70
CA ASP A 343 -14.44 -26.59 8.46
C ASP A 343 -13.42 -25.63 7.82
N GLU A 344 -12.39 -25.25 8.57
CA GLU A 344 -11.48 -24.15 8.21
C GLU A 344 -10.60 -24.46 7.00
N ASP A 345 -10.08 -25.68 6.89
CA ASP A 345 -9.34 -26.17 5.71
C ASP A 345 -10.22 -26.05 4.46
N TYR A 346 -11.48 -26.48 4.55
CA TYR A 346 -12.42 -26.41 3.43
C TYR A 346 -12.88 -24.98 3.12
N ARG A 347 -13.08 -24.13 4.13
CA ARG A 347 -13.40 -22.70 3.98
C ARG A 347 -12.28 -21.97 3.23
N SER A 348 -11.02 -22.25 3.59
CA SER A 348 -9.84 -21.72 2.91
C SER A 348 -9.74 -22.20 1.46
N LEU A 349 -9.95 -23.51 1.21
CA LEU A 349 -9.97 -24.08 -0.14
C LEU A 349 -11.11 -23.51 -1.03
N VAL A 350 -12.26 -23.20 -0.46
CA VAL A 350 -13.37 -22.55 -1.18
C VAL A 350 -13.01 -21.10 -1.51
N ARG A 351 -12.48 -20.34 -0.54
CA ARG A 351 -11.97 -18.97 -0.76
C ARG A 351 -10.91 -18.93 -1.87
N SER A 352 -9.91 -19.83 -1.84
CA SER A 352 -8.86 -19.91 -2.87
C SER A 352 -9.45 -20.08 -4.27
N ARG A 353 -10.47 -20.93 -4.43
CA ARG A 353 -11.09 -21.13 -5.75
C ARG A 353 -11.77 -19.87 -6.28
N TYR A 354 -12.59 -19.19 -5.48
CA TYR A 354 -13.28 -17.99 -5.96
C TYR A 354 -12.30 -16.82 -6.13
N TYR A 355 -11.20 -16.79 -5.38
CA TYR A 355 -10.08 -15.87 -5.62
C TYR A 355 -9.39 -16.15 -6.97
N GLU A 356 -9.06 -17.41 -7.26
CA GLU A 356 -8.48 -17.85 -8.54
C GLU A 356 -9.43 -17.55 -9.70
N ALA A 357 -10.73 -17.83 -9.56
CA ALA A 357 -11.74 -17.56 -10.57
C ALA A 357 -11.94 -16.06 -10.83
N ALA A 358 -12.00 -15.22 -9.79
CA ALA A 358 -12.15 -13.77 -9.96
C ALA A 358 -10.94 -13.11 -10.63
N ASP A 359 -9.73 -13.66 -10.48
CA ASP A 359 -8.55 -13.20 -11.23
C ASP A 359 -8.54 -13.69 -12.68
N GLU A 360 -9.06 -14.91 -12.95
CA GLU A 360 -9.25 -15.43 -14.31
C GLU A 360 -10.30 -14.64 -15.09
N GLU A 361 -11.43 -14.30 -14.44
CA GLU A 361 -12.52 -13.47 -14.96
C GLU A 361 -12.08 -12.01 -15.14
N LEU A 362 -11.39 -11.38 -14.18
CA LEU A 362 -10.88 -10.00 -14.35
C LEU A 362 -9.97 -9.83 -15.56
N GLN A 363 -9.21 -10.86 -15.92
CA GLN A 363 -8.27 -10.83 -17.05
C GLN A 363 -8.92 -11.15 -18.40
N GLN A 364 -10.13 -11.72 -18.43
CA GLN A 364 -10.68 -12.37 -19.65
C GLN A 364 -12.21 -12.22 -19.85
N GLY A 365 -12.98 -11.74 -18.87
CA GLY A 365 -14.43 -11.60 -18.97
C GLY A 365 -14.93 -10.33 -19.67
N GLY A 366 -14.03 -9.41 -20.02
CA GLY A 366 -14.35 -8.15 -20.70
C GLY A 366 -15.22 -7.20 -19.87
N PHE A 367 -14.92 -7.00 -18.59
CA PHE A 367 -15.69 -6.12 -17.71
C PHE A 367 -15.37 -4.63 -17.94
N GLU A 368 -16.37 -3.75 -17.94
CA GLU A 368 -16.15 -2.31 -17.76
C GLU A 368 -16.10 -1.99 -16.25
N ILE A 369 -14.94 -1.57 -15.74
CA ILE A 369 -14.72 -1.20 -14.33
C ILE A 369 -14.69 0.33 -14.23
N HIS A 370 -15.79 0.92 -13.76
CA HIS A 370 -15.96 2.37 -13.63
C HIS A 370 -15.56 2.85 -12.25
N THR A 371 -14.63 3.80 -12.18
CA THR A 371 -14.09 4.34 -10.93
C THR A 371 -14.55 5.76 -10.63
N THR A 372 -14.49 6.16 -9.36
CA THR A 372 -14.77 7.53 -8.89
C THR A 372 -13.60 8.50 -9.10
N ILE A 373 -12.46 8.05 -9.65
CA ILE A 373 -11.25 8.87 -9.75
C ILE A 373 -11.42 9.97 -10.81
N HIS A 374 -11.27 11.23 -10.40
CA HIS A 374 -11.26 12.39 -11.28
C HIS A 374 -9.86 12.61 -11.86
N LYS A 375 -9.67 12.17 -13.12
CA LYS A 375 -8.38 12.22 -13.85
C LYS A 375 -7.59 13.51 -13.66
N ASP A 376 -8.17 14.67 -14.02
CA ASP A 376 -7.47 15.97 -13.95
C ASP A 376 -7.03 16.34 -12.51
N ILE A 377 -7.79 15.92 -11.48
CA ILE A 377 -7.45 16.17 -10.07
C ILE A 377 -6.31 15.24 -9.62
N TYR A 378 -6.37 13.96 -10.02
CA TYR A 378 -5.31 12.99 -9.75
C TYR A 378 -3.99 13.42 -10.41
N ASP A 379 -4.01 13.76 -11.71
CA ASP A 379 -2.83 14.22 -12.45
C ASP A 379 -2.18 15.44 -11.76
N ALA A 380 -2.98 16.44 -11.38
CA ALA A 380 -2.50 17.65 -10.71
C ALA A 380 -1.94 17.38 -9.29
N GLN A 381 -2.53 16.43 -8.55
CA GLN A 381 -2.04 16.05 -7.23
C GLN A 381 -0.75 15.22 -7.29
N GLN A 382 -0.59 14.37 -8.31
CA GLN A 382 0.67 13.67 -8.56
C GLN A 382 1.78 14.67 -8.96
N GLU A 383 1.51 15.65 -9.84
CA GLU A 383 2.47 16.72 -10.18
C GLU A 383 2.86 17.55 -8.94
N ALA A 384 1.92 17.84 -8.04
CA ALA A 384 2.22 18.56 -6.79
C ALA A 384 3.15 17.77 -5.83
N VAL A 385 3.05 16.43 -5.81
CA VAL A 385 3.93 15.56 -5.00
C VAL A 385 5.32 15.44 -5.61
N GLU A 386 5.42 15.29 -6.93
CA GLU A 386 6.71 15.25 -7.64
C GLU A 386 7.51 16.54 -7.41
N ASN A 387 6.84 17.70 -7.44
CA ASN A 387 7.45 19.02 -7.29
C ASN A 387 7.66 19.49 -5.84
N PHE A 388 7.30 18.70 -4.81
CA PHE A 388 7.37 19.14 -3.42
C PHE A 388 8.81 19.19 -2.87
N GLU A 389 9.46 20.37 -2.96
CA GLU A 389 10.85 20.61 -2.53
C GLU A 389 11.14 20.41 -1.02
N HIS A 390 10.14 20.05 -0.19
CA HIS A 390 10.26 20.02 1.28
C HIS A 390 10.13 18.63 1.93
N PHE A 391 10.18 17.55 1.13
CA PHE A 391 10.45 16.21 1.68
C PHE A 391 11.84 16.15 2.33
N ALA A 392 11.94 15.48 3.47
CA ALA A 392 13.20 15.25 4.16
C ALA A 392 14.12 14.31 3.36
N PRO A 393 15.45 14.40 3.54
CA PRO A 393 16.39 13.50 2.90
C PRO A 393 16.16 12.04 3.34
N ASN A 394 16.63 11.12 2.50
CA ASN A 394 16.68 9.71 2.83
C ASN A 394 17.49 9.47 4.12
N GLN A 395 17.11 8.45 4.88
CA GLN A 395 17.75 8.03 6.12
C GLN A 395 18.00 6.51 6.09
N THR A 396 19.11 6.04 6.68
CA THR A 396 19.39 4.60 6.80
C THR A 396 18.95 4.04 8.15
N ALA A 397 18.49 2.79 8.15
CA ALA A 397 18.18 2.02 9.35
C ALA A 397 18.71 0.58 9.24
N MET A 398 18.96 -0.05 10.40
CA MET A 398 19.35 -1.46 10.48
C MET A 398 18.09 -2.31 10.61
N ILE A 399 17.72 -3.02 9.55
CA ILE A 399 16.57 -3.92 9.55
C ILE A 399 17.09 -5.33 9.83
N GLU A 400 16.47 -6.03 10.77
CA GLU A 400 16.70 -7.47 10.96
C GLU A 400 16.02 -8.20 9.79
N VAL A 401 16.82 -8.87 8.96
CA VAL A 401 16.37 -9.64 7.80
C VAL A 401 16.78 -11.10 8.01
N GLY A 402 15.87 -12.03 7.72
CA GLY A 402 16.05 -13.44 7.99
C GLY A 402 15.02 -13.97 8.99
N GLU A 403 15.49 -14.79 9.92
CA GLU A 403 14.69 -15.83 10.58
C GLU A 403 14.78 -15.78 12.10
N GLU A 404 13.72 -16.18 12.83
CA GLU A 404 13.69 -16.12 14.30
C GLU A 404 14.82 -16.95 14.93
N GLY A 405 15.90 -16.29 15.34
CA GLY A 405 17.15 -16.87 15.85
C GLY A 405 18.30 -17.07 14.85
N GLU A 406 18.15 -16.70 13.56
CA GLU A 406 19.21 -16.55 12.55
C GLU A 406 19.10 -15.19 11.80
N GLU A 407 18.64 -14.12 12.48
CA GLU A 407 18.54 -12.76 11.93
C GLU A 407 19.93 -12.15 11.60
N GLU A 408 20.05 -11.44 10.47
CA GLU A 408 21.17 -10.53 10.18
C GLU A 408 20.68 -9.07 10.05
N GLU A 409 21.36 -8.13 10.74
CA GLU A 409 21.09 -6.69 10.61
C GLU A 409 21.64 -6.15 9.26
N VAL A 410 20.75 -5.74 8.36
CA VAL A 410 21.07 -5.13 7.06
C VAL A 410 20.83 -3.62 7.11
N GLU A 411 21.82 -2.80 6.72
CA GLU A 411 21.63 -1.35 6.55
C GLU A 411 20.85 -1.10 5.24
N MET A 412 19.65 -0.56 5.34
CA MET A 412 18.82 -0.15 4.20
C MET A 412 18.51 1.34 4.24
N GLU A 413 18.42 1.97 3.06
CA GLU A 413 18.10 3.38 2.87
C GLU A 413 16.59 3.54 2.61
N PHE A 414 15.97 4.50 3.29
CA PHE A 414 14.54 4.80 3.21
C PHE A 414 14.31 6.26 2.84
N MET A 415 13.40 6.50 1.90
CA MET A 415 12.92 7.83 1.52
C MET A 415 11.79 8.29 2.45
N GLU A 416 11.68 9.60 2.71
CA GLU A 416 10.46 10.15 3.33
C GLU A 416 9.32 10.09 2.30
N GLN A 417 8.29 9.33 2.59
CA GLN A 417 7.14 9.04 1.74
C GLN A 417 5.91 9.86 2.15
N THR A 418 4.89 9.83 1.30
CA THR A 418 3.56 10.37 1.58
C THR A 418 2.47 9.39 1.17
N GLY A 419 1.28 9.56 1.72
CA GLY A 419 0.05 8.92 1.28
C GLY A 419 -1.12 9.90 1.45
N ALA A 420 -2.01 10.02 0.47
CA ALA A 420 -3.15 10.94 0.51
C ALA A 420 -4.44 10.29 -0.02
N VAL A 421 -5.60 10.69 0.50
CA VAL A 421 -6.92 10.36 -0.07
C VAL A 421 -7.83 11.58 0.02
N MET A 422 -8.59 11.86 -1.05
CA MET A 422 -9.66 12.85 -1.09
C MET A 422 -11.00 12.14 -1.35
N ILE A 423 -11.99 12.38 -0.49
CA ILE A 423 -13.31 11.74 -0.49
C ILE A 423 -14.39 12.81 -0.66
N ASP A 424 -15.38 12.56 -1.52
CA ASP A 424 -16.64 13.31 -1.59
C ASP A 424 -17.52 12.96 -0.37
N ASN A 425 -17.83 13.96 0.45
CA ASN A 425 -18.55 13.76 1.72
C ASN A 425 -19.96 13.19 1.51
N HIS A 426 -20.64 13.58 0.44
CA HIS A 426 -22.06 13.28 0.20
C HIS A 426 -22.29 11.89 -0.42
N THR A 427 -21.27 11.29 -1.02
CA THR A 427 -21.33 9.97 -1.65
C THR A 427 -20.47 8.93 -0.94
N GLY A 428 -19.28 9.29 -0.45
CA GLY A 428 -18.23 8.34 -0.05
C GLY A 428 -17.23 8.00 -1.18
N GLY A 429 -17.43 8.52 -2.39
CA GLY A 429 -16.55 8.26 -3.53
C GLY A 429 -15.16 8.88 -3.35
N ILE A 430 -14.12 8.11 -3.62
CA ILE A 430 -12.72 8.60 -3.63
C ILE A 430 -12.51 9.39 -4.92
N ILE A 431 -12.36 10.71 -4.80
CA ILE A 431 -12.13 11.63 -5.94
C ILE A 431 -10.70 11.46 -6.47
N SER A 432 -9.74 11.30 -5.56
CA SER A 432 -8.30 11.21 -5.86
C SER A 432 -7.54 10.60 -4.69
N PHE A 433 -6.35 10.06 -4.96
CA PHE A 433 -5.43 9.55 -3.94
C PHE A 433 -3.97 9.65 -4.41
N VAL A 434 -3.04 9.78 -3.47
CA VAL A 434 -1.60 9.71 -3.71
C VAL A 434 -1.08 8.47 -3.00
N ALA A 435 -0.70 7.43 -3.72
CA ALA A 435 -0.28 6.15 -3.14
C ALA A 435 1.20 6.11 -2.71
N GLY A 436 2.03 7.02 -3.21
CA GLY A 436 3.46 7.14 -2.93
C GLY A 436 4.07 8.28 -3.76
N ARG A 437 5.37 8.56 -3.56
CA ARG A 437 6.06 9.66 -4.28
C ARG A 437 6.49 9.30 -5.69
N ASP A 438 6.88 8.05 -5.91
CA ASP A 438 7.40 7.52 -7.18
C ASP A 438 7.03 6.04 -7.22
N TYR A 439 6.48 5.57 -8.34
CA TYR A 439 6.05 4.18 -8.52
C TYR A 439 7.22 3.24 -8.88
N GLU A 440 8.20 3.72 -9.65
CA GLU A 440 9.35 2.93 -10.09
C GLU A 440 10.33 2.67 -8.92
N GLU A 441 10.45 3.63 -8.00
CA GLU A 441 11.18 3.43 -6.74
C GLU A 441 10.36 2.62 -5.72
N SER A 442 9.02 2.76 -5.67
CA SER A 442 8.18 2.00 -4.73
C SER A 442 6.70 1.93 -5.08
N ASN A 443 6.26 0.82 -5.69
CA ASN A 443 4.86 0.52 -6.00
C ASN A 443 3.93 0.30 -4.78
N PHE A 444 4.44 0.38 -3.54
CA PHE A 444 3.66 0.13 -2.34
C PHE A 444 2.58 1.20 -2.11
N ASN A 445 1.30 0.83 -2.17
CA ASN A 445 0.20 1.78 -2.00
C ASN A 445 -0.04 2.11 -0.51
N ARG A 446 0.32 3.34 -0.14
CA ARG A 446 0.25 3.91 1.22
C ARG A 446 -1.06 4.61 1.53
N ALA A 447 -1.92 4.83 0.52
CA ALA A 447 -3.18 5.54 0.65
C ALA A 447 -4.35 4.58 0.94
N THR A 448 -4.68 3.76 -0.06
CA THR A 448 -5.81 2.81 -0.05
C THR A 448 -5.38 1.37 0.21
N GLY A 449 -4.09 1.07 0.03
CA GLY A 449 -3.53 -0.26 0.28
C GLY A 449 -3.40 -0.62 1.76
N ASN A 450 -2.79 -1.78 2.01
CA ASN A 450 -2.71 -2.44 3.33
C ASN A 450 -1.68 -1.82 4.32
N MET A 451 -1.21 -0.58 4.08
CA MET A 451 -0.32 0.12 5.03
C MET A 451 -1.06 0.44 6.33
N ARG A 452 -0.58 -0.05 7.47
CA ARG A 452 -1.17 0.26 8.79
C ARG A 452 -0.22 1.16 9.58
N ARG A 453 -0.65 2.38 9.93
CA ARG A 453 0.11 3.36 10.72
C ARG A 453 -0.71 4.00 11.83
N HIS A 454 -0.03 4.33 12.92
CA HIS A 454 -0.61 5.01 14.07
C HIS A 454 -1.10 6.40 13.68
N THR A 455 -2.41 6.64 13.79
CA THR A 455 -3.04 7.90 13.36
C THR A 455 -2.76 9.07 14.31
N GLY A 456 -2.23 8.76 15.49
CA GLY A 456 -1.84 9.76 16.48
C GLY A 456 -3.03 10.58 16.98
N SER A 457 -2.77 11.86 17.23
CA SER A 457 -3.78 12.82 17.70
C SER A 457 -4.95 13.16 16.75
N THR A 458 -5.14 12.47 15.61
CA THR A 458 -6.39 12.55 14.84
C THR A 458 -7.52 11.77 15.51
N MET A 459 -7.21 10.60 16.11
CA MET A 459 -8.18 9.75 16.82
C MET A 459 -8.89 10.47 17.97
N LYS A 460 -8.27 11.51 18.55
CA LYS A 460 -8.89 12.37 19.59
C LYS A 460 -10.22 12.98 19.13
N SER A 461 -10.30 13.44 17.88
CA SER A 461 -11.52 14.04 17.34
C SER A 461 -12.64 13.00 17.27
N LEU A 462 -12.34 11.83 16.67
CA LEU A 462 -13.30 10.76 16.43
C LEU A 462 -13.76 10.07 17.73
N LEU A 463 -12.83 9.77 18.64
CA LEU A 463 -13.08 8.91 19.78
C LEU A 463 -13.35 9.67 21.09
N THR A 464 -12.46 10.56 21.52
CA THR A 464 -12.65 11.27 22.79
C THR A 464 -13.71 12.36 22.67
N TYR A 465 -13.53 13.29 21.74
CA TYR A 465 -14.32 14.52 21.76
C TYR A 465 -15.68 14.36 21.06
N ALA A 466 -15.77 13.69 19.92
CA ALA A 466 -17.07 13.46 19.26
C ALA A 466 -18.00 12.54 20.08
N VAL A 467 -17.51 11.38 20.54
CA VAL A 467 -18.32 10.50 21.43
C VAL A 467 -18.60 11.16 22.78
N GLY A 468 -17.64 11.93 23.31
CA GLY A 468 -17.85 12.73 24.52
C GLY A 468 -18.96 13.77 24.38
N PHE A 469 -19.03 14.45 23.23
CA PHE A 469 -20.08 15.42 22.91
C PHE A 469 -21.44 14.74 22.66
N GLU A 470 -21.48 13.63 21.91
CA GLU A 470 -22.72 12.90 21.62
C GLU A 470 -23.32 12.22 22.86
N THR A 471 -22.47 11.77 23.79
CA THR A 471 -22.92 11.23 25.10
C THR A 471 -23.22 12.31 26.14
N GLY A 472 -22.93 13.58 25.86
CA GLY A 472 -23.09 14.70 26.78
C GLY A 472 -22.12 14.70 27.98
N SER A 473 -21.14 13.79 28.01
CA SER A 473 -20.11 13.72 29.05
C SER A 473 -19.11 14.89 28.94
N LEU A 474 -18.83 15.32 27.71
CA LEU A 474 -18.08 16.52 27.35
C LEU A 474 -18.96 17.49 26.55
N GLN A 475 -18.62 18.79 26.59
CA GLN A 475 -19.09 19.83 25.68
C GLN A 475 -17.95 20.85 25.50
N PRO A 476 -17.87 21.63 24.39
CA PRO A 476 -16.72 22.50 24.08
C PRO A 476 -16.29 23.44 25.21
N GLY A 477 -17.26 24.07 25.88
CA GLY A 477 -17.03 25.04 26.95
C GLY A 477 -16.78 24.46 28.34
N TYR A 478 -16.83 23.14 28.54
CA TYR A 478 -16.45 22.52 29.81
C TYR A 478 -14.94 22.66 30.05
N ILE A 479 -14.52 22.68 31.31
CA ILE A 479 -13.11 22.69 31.72
C ILE A 479 -12.63 21.24 31.89
N THR A 480 -11.38 21.00 31.51
CA THR A 480 -10.65 19.74 31.69
C THR A 480 -9.25 20.02 32.25
N ALA A 481 -8.62 19.02 32.86
CA ALA A 481 -7.37 19.16 33.60
C ALA A 481 -6.15 18.64 32.82
N ASP A 482 -5.33 19.58 32.33
CA ASP A 482 -4.06 19.37 31.65
C ASP A 482 -2.89 19.49 32.64
N ILE A 483 -2.78 18.51 33.55
CA ILE A 483 -1.79 18.40 34.65
C ILE A 483 -1.15 16.99 34.63
N PRO A 484 -0.11 16.67 35.44
CA PRO A 484 0.42 15.31 35.51
C PRO A 484 -0.67 14.26 35.80
N TYR A 485 -0.66 13.16 35.06
CA TYR A 485 -1.71 12.14 35.09
C TYR A 485 -1.15 10.75 34.72
N ASP A 486 -1.33 9.79 35.62
CA ASP A 486 -1.18 8.35 35.36
C ASP A 486 -2.56 7.73 35.14
N TYR A 487 -2.72 6.85 34.15
CA TYR A 487 -3.93 6.00 34.04
C TYR A 487 -3.69 4.63 34.68
N GLU A 488 -4.75 4.02 35.24
CA GLU A 488 -4.65 2.68 35.84
C GLU A 488 -4.23 1.65 34.79
N ALA A 489 -3.14 0.93 35.06
CA ALA A 489 -2.73 -0.24 34.30
C ALA A 489 -3.65 -1.44 34.61
N ASP A 490 -3.92 -2.26 33.60
CA ASP A 490 -4.80 -3.45 33.73
C ASP A 490 -4.17 -4.50 34.68
N GLU A 491 -4.97 -5.43 35.24
CA GLU A 491 -4.56 -6.38 36.32
C GLU A 491 -3.47 -7.39 35.89
N PHE A 492 -2.95 -7.26 34.66
CA PHE A 492 -1.95 -8.11 34.03
C PHE A 492 -0.59 -7.43 33.78
N ASP A 493 -0.46 -6.10 33.93
CA ASP A 493 0.81 -5.41 33.70
C ASP A 493 1.77 -5.55 34.90
N GLU A 494 3.08 -5.64 34.64
CA GLU A 494 4.12 -5.69 35.69
C GLU A 494 4.77 -4.32 35.98
N ASP A 495 4.53 -3.28 35.17
CA ASP A 495 5.03 -1.91 35.41
C ASP A 495 3.91 -0.95 35.87
N PRO A 496 3.93 -0.42 37.12
CA PRO A 496 2.77 0.25 37.73
C PRO A 496 2.72 1.77 37.51
N ALA A 497 3.25 2.30 36.40
CA ALA A 497 3.28 3.74 36.12
C ALA A 497 3.18 4.06 34.62
N ASN A 498 1.96 4.36 34.16
CA ASN A 498 1.66 4.78 32.78
C ASN A 498 1.46 6.30 32.71
N GLU A 499 2.55 7.05 32.90
CA GLU A 499 2.58 8.52 32.88
C GLU A 499 2.19 9.07 31.48
N VAL A 500 1.17 9.93 31.41
CA VAL A 500 0.76 10.60 30.16
C VAL A 500 1.44 11.96 30.03
N SER A 501 2.38 12.10 29.10
CA SER A 501 3.02 13.38 28.79
C SER A 501 2.38 14.08 27.58
N ASN A 502 2.39 15.42 27.60
CA ASN A 502 2.11 16.23 26.41
C ASN A 502 3.32 16.27 25.47
N PHE A 503 3.09 16.54 24.18
CA PHE A 503 4.15 16.57 23.16
C PHE A 503 5.27 17.59 23.45
N ASP A 504 4.94 18.72 24.09
CA ASP A 504 5.88 19.74 24.55
C ASP A 504 6.48 19.46 25.94
N ASN A 505 5.97 18.44 26.65
CA ASN A 505 6.29 18.08 28.04
C ASN A 505 5.95 19.21 29.03
N ASP A 506 4.91 19.99 28.75
CA ASP A 506 4.41 21.08 29.62
C ASP A 506 2.90 20.90 29.92
N HIS A 507 2.41 21.56 30.96
CA HIS A 507 1.05 21.42 31.50
C HIS A 507 0.36 22.78 31.59
N SER A 508 -0.80 22.94 30.94
CA SER A 508 -1.56 24.20 30.90
C SER A 508 -2.45 24.41 32.13
N GLY A 509 -2.54 23.44 33.04
CA GLY A 509 -3.39 23.53 34.21
C GLY A 509 -4.85 23.21 33.86
N LEU A 510 -5.75 24.18 34.03
CA LEU A 510 -7.17 24.01 33.74
C LEU A 510 -7.55 24.82 32.49
N ILE A 511 -8.00 24.12 31.44
CA ILE A 511 -8.29 24.66 30.10
C ILE A 511 -9.67 24.18 29.63
N THR A 512 -10.26 24.80 28.60
CA THR A 512 -11.52 24.27 28.04
C THR A 512 -11.29 23.03 27.19
N VAL A 513 -12.32 22.21 27.03
CA VAL A 513 -12.31 21.04 26.12
C VAL A 513 -12.05 21.49 24.67
N ARG A 514 -12.60 22.65 24.25
CA ARG A 514 -12.24 23.34 23.00
C ARG A 514 -10.73 23.58 22.89
N GLU A 515 -10.11 24.22 23.89
CA GLU A 515 -8.66 24.51 23.89
C GLU A 515 -7.82 23.23 23.93
N ALA A 516 -8.26 22.19 24.65
CA ALA A 516 -7.60 20.89 24.73
C ALA A 516 -7.55 20.16 23.37
N LEU A 517 -8.65 20.17 22.60
CA LEU A 517 -8.67 19.62 21.23
C LEU A 517 -7.87 20.50 20.25
N SER A 518 -8.06 21.83 20.30
CA SER A 518 -7.39 22.78 19.41
C SER A 518 -5.86 22.73 19.53
N ARG A 519 -5.35 22.68 20.77
CA ARG A 519 -3.92 22.46 21.09
C ARG A 519 -3.49 21.00 21.04
N SER A 520 -4.43 20.08 20.78
CA SER A 520 -4.15 18.66 20.64
C SER A 520 -3.48 18.02 21.87
N ARG A 521 -3.81 18.47 23.10
CA ARG A 521 -3.18 17.99 24.35
C ARG A 521 -3.41 16.48 24.53
N ASN A 522 -2.46 15.79 25.15
CA ASN A 522 -2.50 14.35 25.38
C ASN A 522 -3.24 14.03 26.68
N VAL A 523 -2.89 14.72 27.77
CA VAL A 523 -3.45 14.45 29.11
C VAL A 523 -4.98 14.54 29.12
N PRO A 524 -5.62 15.65 28.73
CA PRO A 524 -7.09 15.72 28.67
C PRO A 524 -7.70 14.62 27.80
N ALA A 525 -7.10 14.32 26.65
CA ALA A 525 -7.65 13.33 25.73
C ALA A 525 -7.67 11.90 26.30
N VAL A 526 -6.66 11.52 27.10
CA VAL A 526 -6.61 10.21 27.80
C VAL A 526 -7.43 10.24 29.09
N ARG A 527 -7.39 11.36 29.83
CA ARG A 527 -8.16 11.57 31.07
C ARG A 527 -9.66 11.48 30.79
N GLU A 528 -10.19 12.30 29.90
CA GLU A 528 -11.63 12.35 29.59
C GLU A 528 -12.11 11.04 28.94
N MET A 529 -11.25 10.33 28.20
CA MET A 529 -11.58 9.00 27.66
C MET A 529 -11.97 7.99 28.75
N SER A 530 -11.45 8.13 29.98
CA SER A 530 -11.82 7.24 31.10
C SER A 530 -13.24 7.48 31.65
N PHE A 531 -13.89 8.58 31.25
CA PHE A 531 -15.27 8.92 31.63
C PHE A 531 -16.29 8.68 30.51
N ILE A 532 -15.84 8.22 29.34
CA ILE A 532 -16.69 7.83 28.20
C ILE A 532 -17.09 6.37 28.34
N ASP A 533 -18.34 6.04 27.99
CA ASP A 533 -18.83 4.66 28.01
C ASP A 533 -18.08 3.79 26.98
N HIS A 534 -17.44 2.70 27.44
CA HIS A 534 -16.64 1.84 26.57
C HIS A 534 -17.45 1.11 25.49
N ASP A 535 -18.73 0.77 25.73
CA ASP A 535 -19.57 0.15 24.69
C ASP A 535 -19.91 1.18 23.60
N ALA A 536 -20.22 2.43 23.99
CA ALA A 536 -20.43 3.54 23.04
C ALA A 536 -19.16 3.87 22.24
N ALA A 537 -18.00 3.96 22.90
CA ALA A 537 -16.70 4.17 22.25
C ALA A 537 -16.34 3.04 21.27
N ARG A 538 -16.59 1.77 21.65
CA ARG A 538 -16.35 0.60 20.79
C ARG A 538 -17.30 0.60 19.59
N GLN A 539 -18.57 0.96 19.79
CA GLN A 539 -19.56 1.03 18.72
C GLN A 539 -19.21 2.14 17.71
N ALA A 540 -18.83 3.34 18.19
CA ALA A 540 -18.38 4.42 17.31
C ALA A 540 -17.18 4.01 16.43
N LEU A 541 -16.19 3.30 16.96
CA LEU A 541 -15.06 2.79 16.16
C LEU A 541 -15.52 1.81 15.07
N ILE A 542 -16.51 0.95 15.35
CA ILE A 542 -17.08 0.03 14.36
C ILE A 542 -17.85 0.80 13.28
N ASP A 543 -18.67 1.77 13.68
CA ASP A 543 -19.48 2.58 12.77
C ASP A 543 -18.61 3.49 11.88
N TYR A 544 -17.47 3.97 12.39
CA TYR A 544 -16.40 4.63 11.62
C TYR A 544 -15.63 3.69 10.66
N GLY A 545 -15.97 2.39 10.60
CA GLY A 545 -15.35 1.41 9.71
C GLY A 545 -14.05 0.79 10.23
N PHE A 546 -13.70 0.97 11.51
CA PHE A 546 -12.41 0.51 12.05
C PHE A 546 -12.36 -0.96 12.49
N GLU A 547 -13.44 -1.73 12.38
CA GLU A 547 -13.47 -3.16 12.77
C GLU A 547 -12.30 -4.00 12.21
N PRO A 548 -11.86 -3.87 10.94
CA PRO A 548 -10.70 -4.59 10.38
C PRO A 548 -9.33 -4.25 11.02
N TYR A 549 -9.28 -3.20 11.85
CA TYR A 549 -8.08 -2.68 12.52
C TYR A 549 -8.09 -2.94 14.04
N MET A 550 -9.21 -3.37 14.61
CA MET A 550 -9.39 -3.57 16.07
C MET A 550 -8.91 -4.94 16.59
N GLY A 551 -8.40 -5.83 15.73
CA GLY A 551 -7.82 -7.12 16.12
C GLY A 551 -8.82 -8.27 16.35
N GLY A 552 -10.13 -8.03 16.16
CA GLY A 552 -11.20 -9.02 16.28
C GLY A 552 -12.24 -8.66 17.35
N ASP A 553 -13.11 -9.62 17.69
CA ASP A 553 -14.25 -9.43 18.61
C ASP A 553 -13.86 -8.77 19.96
N GLU A 554 -12.69 -9.11 20.50
CA GLU A 554 -12.19 -8.63 21.80
C GLU A 554 -11.51 -7.25 21.74
N GLY A 555 -11.56 -6.55 20.60
CA GLY A 555 -11.05 -5.19 20.46
C GLY A 555 -11.78 -4.18 21.35
N ILE A 556 -11.17 -3.84 22.48
CA ILE A 556 -11.64 -2.84 23.45
C ILE A 556 -10.83 -1.54 23.27
N PRO A 557 -11.49 -0.36 23.17
CA PRO A 557 -10.77 0.91 23.26
C PRO A 557 -10.27 1.14 24.69
N TYR A 558 -8.95 1.16 24.85
CA TYR A 558 -8.27 1.58 26.07
C TYR A 558 -8.15 3.11 26.10
N GLN A 559 -7.81 3.70 27.24
CA GLN A 559 -7.61 5.15 27.37
C GLN A 559 -6.50 5.65 26.42
N SER A 560 -5.49 4.81 26.15
CA SER A 560 -4.41 5.08 25.17
C SER A 560 -4.89 5.10 23.72
N THR A 561 -6.04 4.49 23.38
CA THR A 561 -6.62 4.52 22.03
C THR A 561 -6.96 5.95 21.59
N ALA A 562 -7.28 6.85 22.52
CA ALA A 562 -7.43 8.29 22.26
C ALA A 562 -6.18 8.93 21.62
N LEU A 563 -5.00 8.36 21.80
CA LEU A 563 -3.74 8.83 21.20
C LEU A 563 -3.44 8.19 19.84
N GLY A 564 -4.37 7.42 19.25
CA GLY A 564 -4.23 6.83 17.92
C GLY A 564 -3.30 5.62 17.85
N THR A 565 -3.37 4.75 18.86
CA THR A 565 -2.63 3.47 18.94
C THR A 565 -3.16 2.37 18.02
N LEU A 566 -4.24 2.62 17.26
CA LEU A 566 -4.71 1.73 16.19
C LEU A 566 -3.98 2.06 14.89
N GLY A 567 -3.36 1.04 14.28
CA GLY A 567 -2.67 1.16 13.00
C GLY A 567 -3.62 0.94 11.81
N MET A 568 -3.81 1.96 10.95
CA MET A 568 -4.70 1.92 9.78
C MET A 568 -4.12 2.67 8.57
N ASN A 569 -4.77 2.58 7.41
CA ASN A 569 -4.36 3.29 6.18
C ASN A 569 -4.95 4.72 6.12
N VAL A 570 -4.58 5.48 5.08
CA VAL A 570 -5.05 6.86 4.90
C VAL A 570 -6.53 6.89 4.49
N GLU A 571 -6.98 5.92 3.69
CA GLU A 571 -8.38 5.76 3.31
C GLU A 571 -9.30 5.68 4.53
N ALA A 572 -9.05 4.74 5.46
CA ALA A 572 -9.88 4.54 6.65
C ALA A 572 -9.92 5.79 7.56
N ASN A 573 -8.77 6.43 7.82
CA ASN A 573 -8.72 7.63 8.65
C ASN A 573 -9.49 8.81 7.99
N THR A 574 -9.38 8.96 6.66
CA THR A 574 -10.11 9.99 5.89
C THR A 574 -11.62 9.69 5.84
N SER A 575 -11.98 8.42 5.67
CA SER A 575 -13.35 7.88 5.61
C SER A 575 -14.08 8.00 6.95
N ALA A 576 -13.37 7.95 8.08
CA ALA A 576 -13.95 8.27 9.38
C ALA A 576 -14.19 9.79 9.55
N PHE A 577 -13.30 10.64 9.03
CA PHE A 577 -13.45 12.10 9.10
C PHE A 577 -14.51 12.66 8.14
N SER A 578 -14.84 12.00 7.02
CA SER A 578 -15.92 12.44 6.11
C SER A 578 -17.30 12.46 6.77
N THR A 579 -17.49 11.67 7.84
CA THR A 579 -18.62 11.77 8.79
C THR A 579 -18.86 13.21 9.23
N PHE A 580 -17.79 13.97 9.50
CA PHE A 580 -17.91 15.36 9.93
C PHE A 580 -18.38 16.27 8.79
N GLY A 581 -17.95 15.99 7.57
CA GLY A 581 -18.35 16.71 6.36
C GLY A 581 -19.78 16.44 5.88
N ASN A 582 -20.43 15.40 6.42
CA ASN A 582 -21.74 14.91 5.97
C ASN A 582 -22.74 14.81 7.14
N ASP A 583 -22.92 15.93 7.85
CA ASP A 583 -23.94 16.11 8.91
C ASP A 583 -23.95 15.04 10.02
N GLY A 584 -22.78 14.50 10.38
CA GLY A 584 -22.63 13.49 11.43
C GLY A 584 -22.83 12.04 10.95
N LYS A 585 -22.97 11.83 9.64
CA LYS A 585 -23.22 10.53 9.03
C LYS A 585 -22.09 10.06 8.13
N ARG A 586 -21.63 8.84 8.35
CA ARG A 586 -20.63 8.20 7.50
C ARG A 586 -21.27 7.53 6.29
N LYS A 587 -20.56 7.56 5.17
CA LYS A 587 -20.71 6.62 4.05
C LYS A 587 -19.39 5.85 3.90
N GLU A 588 -19.48 4.59 3.46
CA GLU A 588 -18.29 3.77 3.24
C GLU A 588 -17.47 4.34 2.08
N SER A 589 -16.14 4.24 2.15
CA SER A 589 -15.27 4.81 1.11
C SER A 589 -15.06 3.82 -0.04
N TYR A 590 -15.40 4.24 -1.25
CA TYR A 590 -15.33 3.39 -2.43
C TYR A 590 -14.54 4.04 -3.57
N MET A 591 -13.93 3.19 -4.42
CA MET A 591 -13.20 3.61 -5.63
C MET A 591 -13.87 3.10 -6.91
N VAL A 592 -14.49 1.93 -6.87
CA VAL A 592 -15.25 1.35 -7.99
C VAL A 592 -16.70 1.74 -7.80
N GLU A 593 -17.25 2.56 -8.71
CA GLU A 593 -18.66 2.96 -8.70
C GLU A 593 -19.56 1.86 -9.28
N ARG A 594 -19.08 1.17 -10.32
CA ARG A 594 -19.88 0.23 -11.11
C ARG A 594 -19.01 -0.77 -11.87
N ILE A 595 -19.46 -2.01 -11.97
CA ILE A 595 -18.90 -3.02 -12.88
C ILE A 595 -19.99 -3.53 -13.81
N VAL A 596 -19.72 -3.53 -15.12
CA VAL A 596 -20.60 -4.05 -16.18
C VAL A 596 -19.90 -5.23 -16.87
N ASP A 597 -20.64 -6.28 -17.20
CA ASP A 597 -20.10 -7.41 -17.97
C ASP A 597 -20.05 -7.12 -19.49
N SER A 598 -19.40 -8.01 -20.23
CA SER A 598 -19.31 -7.94 -21.70
C SER A 598 -20.66 -8.08 -22.44
N ASN A 599 -21.76 -8.43 -21.76
CA ASN A 599 -23.13 -8.41 -22.31
C ASN A 599 -23.84 -7.06 -22.09
N GLY A 600 -23.27 -6.15 -21.30
CA GLY A 600 -23.90 -4.90 -20.89
C GLY A 600 -24.87 -5.02 -19.71
N GLU A 601 -24.75 -6.07 -18.90
CA GLU A 601 -25.46 -6.25 -17.63
C GLU A 601 -24.60 -5.77 -16.45
N THR A 602 -25.15 -4.89 -15.62
CA THR A 602 -24.47 -4.33 -14.46
C THR A 602 -24.44 -5.36 -13.33
N ILE A 603 -23.27 -5.94 -13.07
CA ILE A 603 -23.07 -6.95 -12.02
C ILE A 603 -22.85 -6.33 -10.63
N PHE A 604 -22.38 -5.07 -10.60
CA PHE A 604 -22.19 -4.26 -9.38
C PHE A 604 -22.44 -2.78 -9.67
N GLU A 605 -23.11 -2.08 -8.76
CA GLU A 605 -23.33 -0.62 -8.77
C GLU A 605 -23.45 -0.18 -7.29
N GLU A 606 -22.63 0.79 -6.87
CA GLU A 606 -22.52 1.18 -5.45
C GLU A 606 -23.79 1.89 -4.93
N ASN A 607 -24.22 1.57 -3.72
CA ASN A 607 -25.45 2.07 -3.14
C ASN A 607 -25.24 3.36 -2.33
N ALA A 608 -25.12 4.48 -3.04
CA ALA A 608 -25.00 5.82 -2.42
C ALA A 608 -26.19 6.26 -1.52
N GLU A 609 -27.23 5.44 -1.30
CA GLU A 609 -28.27 5.68 -0.26
C GLU A 609 -27.92 5.09 1.13
N ASP A 610 -26.93 4.20 1.27
CA ASP A 610 -26.59 3.62 2.58
C ASP A 610 -25.70 4.58 3.40
N GLU A 611 -26.27 5.13 4.49
CA GLU A 611 -25.62 6.06 5.43
C GLU A 611 -25.72 5.55 6.88
N ILE A 612 -24.64 5.71 7.66
CA ILE A 612 -24.59 5.40 9.09
C ILE A 612 -24.57 6.70 9.89
N GLU A 613 -25.63 6.98 10.64
CA GLU A 613 -25.73 8.12 11.56
C GLU A 613 -24.92 7.83 12.83
N ILE A 614 -23.77 8.50 13.00
CA ILE A 614 -22.82 8.30 14.12
C ILE A 614 -22.97 9.41 15.17
N LEU A 615 -23.21 10.65 14.71
CA LEU A 615 -23.33 11.85 15.54
C LEU A 615 -24.63 12.59 15.16
N SER A 616 -25.24 13.28 16.12
CA SER A 616 -26.32 14.24 15.85
C SER A 616 -25.82 15.45 15.03
N GLU A 617 -26.72 16.10 14.28
CA GLU A 617 -26.42 17.33 13.53
C GLU A 617 -25.79 18.39 14.47
N GLU A 618 -26.30 18.51 15.69
CA GLU A 618 -25.79 19.38 16.75
C GLU A 618 -24.36 19.03 17.17
N THR A 619 -24.08 17.78 17.57
CA THR A 619 -22.72 17.35 17.93
C THR A 619 -21.74 17.52 16.78
N ASN A 620 -22.18 17.22 15.56
CA ASN A 620 -21.37 17.37 14.36
C ASN A 620 -20.91 18.81 14.17
N TYR A 621 -21.84 19.77 14.28
CA TYR A 621 -21.51 21.19 14.17
C TYR A 621 -20.55 21.65 15.28
N LEU A 622 -20.70 21.18 16.53
CA LEU A 622 -19.75 21.48 17.61
C LEU A 622 -18.33 20.94 17.29
N MET A 623 -18.23 19.74 16.72
CA MET A 623 -16.94 19.15 16.32
C MET A 623 -16.29 19.92 15.17
N ILE A 624 -17.05 20.31 14.14
CA ILE A 624 -16.57 21.20 13.07
C ILE A 624 -16.03 22.50 13.67
N ASP A 625 -16.80 23.14 14.55
CA ASP A 625 -16.47 24.45 15.10
C ASP A 625 -15.20 24.44 15.96
N VAL A 626 -15.00 23.42 16.81
CA VAL A 626 -13.74 23.22 17.56
C VAL A 626 -12.58 22.83 16.63
N MET A 627 -12.83 22.14 15.51
CA MET A 627 -11.80 21.82 14.52
C MET A 627 -11.44 22.99 13.58
N ARG A 628 -12.21 24.08 13.55
CA ARG A 628 -11.77 25.36 12.94
C ARG A 628 -10.63 25.98 13.77
N ASP A 629 -10.73 25.96 15.09
CA ASP A 629 -9.74 26.53 16.03
C ASP A 629 -8.36 25.87 15.95
N VAL A 630 -8.26 24.65 15.39
CA VAL A 630 -6.98 23.98 15.06
C VAL A 630 -6.13 24.80 14.09
N MET A 631 -6.73 25.71 13.32
CA MET A 631 -6.06 26.63 12.40
C MET A 631 -5.98 28.08 12.92
N GLU A 632 -6.47 28.39 14.12
CA GLU A 632 -6.48 29.77 14.64
C GLU A 632 -5.15 30.18 15.30
N SER A 633 -4.74 31.42 15.02
CA SER A 633 -3.38 31.91 15.27
C SER A 633 -3.10 32.16 16.76
N GLY A 634 -2.31 31.26 17.36
CA GLY A 634 -1.98 31.28 18.79
C GLY A 634 -2.85 30.37 19.64
N LEU A 635 -3.77 29.62 19.02
CA LEU A 635 -4.57 28.58 19.66
C LEU A 635 -4.24 27.19 19.10
N GLY A 636 -4.34 26.99 17.79
CA GLY A 636 -4.30 25.68 17.16
C GLY A 636 -2.91 25.10 16.84
N THR A 637 -2.89 23.87 16.31
CA THR A 637 -1.67 23.14 15.85
C THR A 637 -1.36 23.29 14.35
N ALA A 638 -2.26 23.86 13.56
CA ALA A 638 -2.07 24.19 12.14
C ALA A 638 -2.25 25.69 11.79
N PRO A 639 -1.80 26.67 12.61
CA PRO A 639 -2.09 28.09 12.41
C PRO A 639 -1.34 28.75 11.23
N GLN A 640 -0.52 27.99 10.50
CA GLN A 640 0.09 28.42 9.24
C GLN A 640 -0.70 27.98 8.01
N LEU A 641 -1.56 26.96 8.10
CA LEU A 641 -2.22 26.34 6.95
C LEU A 641 -3.03 27.33 6.08
N PRO A 642 -3.84 28.25 6.65
CA PRO A 642 -4.57 29.24 5.85
C PRO A 642 -3.67 30.25 5.12
N GLY A 643 -2.36 30.26 5.41
CA GLY A 643 -1.35 31.06 4.71
C GLY A 643 -0.63 30.33 3.57
N PHE A 644 -0.95 29.05 3.34
CA PHE A 644 -0.43 28.23 2.24
C PHE A 644 -1.47 27.96 1.13
N LEU A 645 -2.75 28.27 1.38
CA LEU A 645 -3.84 28.08 0.42
C LEU A 645 -3.98 29.32 -0.49
N ASP A 646 -4.22 29.09 -1.78
CA ASP A 646 -4.51 30.15 -2.77
C ASP A 646 -6.02 30.54 -2.80
N PHE A 647 -6.84 29.92 -1.93
CA PHE A 647 -8.28 30.13 -1.80
C PHE A 647 -8.74 30.33 -0.34
N GLU A 648 -9.92 30.93 -0.16
CA GLU A 648 -10.62 31.05 1.13
C GLU A 648 -11.81 30.07 1.12
N SER A 649 -11.95 29.21 2.12
CA SER A 649 -13.06 28.25 2.30
C SER A 649 -13.36 28.05 3.79
N ASP A 650 -14.59 27.63 4.13
CA ASP A 650 -14.92 27.15 5.47
C ASP A 650 -14.28 25.77 5.69
N LEU A 651 -13.14 25.77 6.40
CA LEU A 651 -12.31 24.60 6.63
C LEU A 651 -12.27 24.25 8.12
N ALA A 652 -12.46 22.97 8.42
CA ALA A 652 -12.14 22.35 9.69
C ALA A 652 -11.04 21.30 9.47
N GLY A 653 -10.29 20.92 10.51
CA GLY A 653 -9.31 19.85 10.37
C GLY A 653 -8.57 19.48 11.65
N LYS A 654 -7.72 18.45 11.58
CA LYS A 654 -6.96 17.93 12.71
C LYS A 654 -5.58 17.41 12.31
N THR A 655 -4.55 17.84 13.06
CA THR A 655 -3.20 17.25 13.00
C THR A 655 -3.12 15.94 13.79
N GLY A 656 -2.38 14.97 13.26
CA GLY A 656 -1.95 13.77 13.99
C GLY A 656 -0.43 13.68 14.03
N THR A 657 0.09 13.12 15.12
CA THR A 657 1.50 12.77 15.29
C THR A 657 1.54 11.49 16.12
N SER A 658 2.25 10.46 15.66
CA SER A 658 2.48 9.24 16.45
C SER A 658 3.66 9.41 17.41
N ASN A 659 3.90 8.42 18.28
CA ASN A 659 5.02 8.48 19.22
C ASN A 659 6.37 8.62 18.49
N GLU A 660 7.32 9.32 19.11
CA GLU A 660 8.63 9.69 18.54
C GLU A 660 8.55 10.51 17.22
N THR A 661 7.35 10.89 16.76
CA THR A 661 7.10 11.50 15.44
C THR A 661 7.46 10.54 14.28
N ARG A 662 7.10 9.25 14.40
CA ARG A 662 7.26 8.26 13.30
C ARG A 662 6.33 8.55 12.11
N ASP A 663 5.15 9.08 12.41
CA ASP A 663 4.09 9.40 11.46
C ASP A 663 3.58 10.81 11.73
N ALA A 664 3.46 11.63 10.68
CA ALA A 664 2.86 12.96 10.73
C ALA A 664 1.63 13.01 9.82
N TRP A 665 0.50 13.47 10.35
CA TRP A 665 -0.79 13.46 9.68
C TRP A 665 -1.45 14.84 9.66
N PHE A 666 -2.23 15.12 8.62
CA PHE A 666 -3.27 16.14 8.68
C PHE A 666 -4.50 15.67 7.89
N VAL A 667 -5.67 15.82 8.49
CA VAL A 667 -6.96 15.60 7.84
C VAL A 667 -7.75 16.90 7.90
N GLY A 668 -8.22 17.39 6.76
CA GLY A 668 -8.97 18.63 6.63
C GLY A 668 -10.19 18.45 5.74
N LEU A 669 -11.26 19.20 6.02
CA LEU A 669 -12.55 19.09 5.36
C LEU A 669 -13.21 20.45 5.14
N ASN A 670 -13.95 20.55 4.02
CA ASN A 670 -14.98 21.54 3.77
C ASN A 670 -16.34 20.80 3.61
N PRO A 671 -17.46 21.48 3.32
CA PRO A 671 -18.76 20.79 3.16
C PRO A 671 -18.81 19.72 2.05
N ASN A 672 -18.07 19.89 0.95
CA ASN A 672 -18.08 18.95 -0.17
C ASN A 672 -17.12 17.76 0.00
N VAL A 673 -15.92 18.01 0.54
CA VAL A 673 -14.82 17.02 0.55
C VAL A 673 -14.07 16.96 1.87
N THR A 674 -13.52 15.77 2.14
CA THR A 674 -12.53 15.51 3.19
C THR A 674 -11.26 14.98 2.55
N MET A 675 -10.11 15.55 2.88
CA MET A 675 -8.80 15.11 2.41
C MET A 675 -7.87 14.83 3.58
N GLY A 676 -7.34 13.60 3.66
CA GLY A 676 -6.36 13.17 4.64
C GLY A 676 -5.00 12.88 4.01
N ILE A 677 -3.93 13.22 4.73
CA ILE A 677 -2.56 12.84 4.37
C ILE A 677 -1.79 12.24 5.55
N TRP A 678 -0.83 11.38 5.22
CA TRP A 678 0.25 10.86 6.06
C TRP A 678 1.61 11.19 5.43
N VAL A 679 2.61 11.50 6.26
CA VAL A 679 4.03 11.63 5.89
C VAL A 679 4.87 10.85 6.90
N GLY A 680 5.81 10.04 6.40
CA GLY A 680 6.67 9.19 7.23
C GLY A 680 7.64 8.34 6.41
N TYR A 681 8.42 7.49 7.06
CA TYR A 681 9.29 6.51 6.39
C TYR A 681 8.69 5.11 6.47
N ASP A 682 8.94 4.24 5.50
CA ASP A 682 8.32 2.90 5.41
C ASP A 682 8.69 1.95 6.57
N THR A 683 9.82 2.20 7.24
CA THR A 683 10.15 1.58 8.53
C THR A 683 9.77 2.48 9.71
N GLU A 684 9.14 1.91 10.73
CA GLU A 684 8.85 2.63 11.98
C GLU A 684 10.12 2.96 12.81
N GLN A 685 11.29 2.43 12.45
CA GLN A 685 12.54 2.77 13.14
C GLN A 685 12.99 4.23 12.91
N ILE A 686 12.52 4.87 11.83
CA ILE A 686 12.98 6.21 11.43
C ILE A 686 11.89 7.24 11.74
N PRO A 687 12.12 8.17 12.69
CA PRO A 687 11.21 9.29 12.90
C PRO A 687 11.34 10.35 11.80
N VAL A 688 10.22 11.02 11.51
CA VAL A 688 10.16 12.23 10.69
C VAL A 688 11.06 13.31 11.32
N PRO A 689 12.01 13.90 10.58
CA PRO A 689 12.87 14.95 11.11
C PRO A 689 12.08 16.15 11.64
N GLN A 690 12.34 16.46 12.92
CA GLN A 690 11.67 17.55 13.65
C GLN A 690 11.75 18.90 12.95
N GLU A 691 12.86 19.16 12.26
CA GLU A 691 13.10 20.34 11.41
C GLU A 691 13.86 19.92 10.15
N HIS A 692 13.41 20.37 8.98
CA HIS A 692 14.13 20.29 7.71
C HIS A 692 14.03 21.66 6.99
N ASP A 693 15.12 22.12 6.40
CA ASP A 693 15.25 23.46 5.77
C ASP A 693 14.76 24.68 6.60
N GLY A 694 14.74 24.54 7.92
CA GLY A 694 14.26 25.57 8.85
C GLY A 694 12.74 25.56 9.08
N ILE A 695 12.06 24.51 8.61
CA ILE A 695 10.62 24.27 8.72
C ILE A 695 10.41 23.03 9.58
N SER A 696 9.60 23.13 10.64
CA SER A 696 9.29 21.98 11.49
C SER A 696 8.31 21.00 10.83
N TYR A 697 8.32 19.74 11.27
CA TYR A 697 7.56 18.65 10.60
C TYR A 697 6.09 18.99 10.35
N GLY A 698 5.36 19.50 11.35
CA GLY A 698 3.93 19.82 11.24
C GLY A 698 3.63 20.82 10.11
N PRO A 699 4.29 21.98 10.07
CA PRO A 699 4.23 22.90 8.93
C PRO A 699 4.67 22.29 7.59
N ARG A 700 5.61 21.33 7.52
CA ARG A 700 5.93 20.62 6.25
C ARG A 700 4.75 19.77 5.77
N THR A 701 4.14 18.99 6.67
CA THR A 701 2.92 18.22 6.39
C THR A 701 1.77 19.15 5.96
N GLN A 702 1.58 20.27 6.65
CA GLN A 702 0.56 21.28 6.31
C GLN A 702 0.81 21.94 4.95
N MET A 703 2.06 22.21 4.57
CA MET A 703 2.41 22.67 3.23
C MET A 703 2.01 21.64 2.17
N LEU A 704 2.38 20.35 2.34
CA LEU A 704 2.02 19.31 1.38
C LEU A 704 0.50 19.15 1.21
N TRP A 705 -0.27 19.19 2.30
CA TRP A 705 -1.73 19.19 2.23
C TRP A 705 -2.27 20.40 1.46
N ALA A 706 -1.69 21.59 1.69
CA ALA A 706 -2.07 22.81 1.00
C ALA A 706 -1.74 22.78 -0.50
N GLU A 707 -0.59 22.24 -0.91
CA GLU A 707 -0.27 22.08 -2.34
C GLU A 707 -1.26 21.10 -3.03
N LEU A 708 -1.60 19.98 -2.38
CA LEU A 708 -2.62 19.04 -2.88
C LEU A 708 -4.02 19.67 -2.96
N ALA A 709 -4.35 20.56 -2.03
CA ALA A 709 -5.60 21.31 -2.00
C ALA A 709 -5.65 22.40 -3.07
N ASN A 710 -4.55 23.11 -3.28
CA ASN A 710 -4.38 24.12 -4.34
C ASN A 710 -4.47 23.46 -5.73
N ALA A 711 -3.82 22.32 -5.94
CA ALA A 711 -3.88 21.54 -7.17
C ALA A 711 -5.32 21.12 -7.52
N ALA A 712 -6.07 20.61 -6.54
CA ALA A 712 -7.49 20.28 -6.73
C ALA A 712 -8.37 21.51 -6.99
N TYR A 713 -8.08 22.65 -6.34
CA TYR A 713 -8.80 23.91 -6.53
C TYR A 713 -8.58 24.53 -7.93
N ASP A 714 -7.34 24.48 -8.46
CA ASP A 714 -7.02 24.99 -9.81
C ASP A 714 -7.72 24.18 -10.93
N VAL A 715 -8.10 22.93 -10.64
CA VAL A 715 -8.92 22.07 -11.52
C VAL A 715 -10.42 22.29 -11.29
N ASN A 716 -10.87 22.35 -10.03
CA ASN A 716 -12.29 22.44 -9.65
C ASN A 716 -12.51 23.38 -8.45
N ASP A 717 -12.65 24.67 -8.73
CA ASP A 717 -12.79 25.72 -7.71
C ASP A 717 -13.97 25.49 -6.76
N ALA A 718 -15.12 25.07 -7.31
CA ALA A 718 -16.34 24.78 -6.57
C ALA A 718 -16.23 23.58 -5.62
N LEU A 719 -15.26 22.66 -5.81
CA LEU A 719 -15.04 21.51 -4.94
C LEU A 719 -14.32 21.93 -3.65
N MET A 720 -13.23 22.69 -3.80
CA MET A 720 -12.35 23.10 -2.69
C MET A 720 -12.80 24.39 -1.99
N ALA A 721 -13.52 25.28 -2.69
CA ALA A 721 -14.06 26.53 -2.17
C ALA A 721 -15.55 26.71 -2.54
N PRO A 722 -16.48 25.91 -1.97
CA PRO A 722 -17.92 26.04 -2.20
C PRO A 722 -18.50 27.41 -1.81
N GLU A 723 -19.63 27.81 -2.42
CA GLU A 723 -20.43 28.97 -1.96
C GLU A 723 -21.22 28.69 -0.67
N GLU A 724 -21.23 27.44 -0.18
CA GLU A 724 -21.96 27.00 1.01
C GLU A 724 -20.98 26.73 2.17
N GLU A 725 -21.33 27.21 3.37
CA GLU A 725 -20.58 27.07 4.63
C GLU A 725 -21.28 26.01 5.50
N PHE A 726 -20.59 25.37 6.47
CA PHE A 726 -21.26 24.47 7.41
C PHE A 726 -22.33 25.22 8.22
N GLN A 727 -23.59 24.77 8.16
CA GLN A 727 -24.72 25.47 8.76
C GLN A 727 -24.94 25.04 10.21
N GLN A 728 -25.06 26.00 11.13
CA GLN A 728 -25.45 25.72 12.52
C GLN A 728 -26.92 25.24 12.57
N PRO A 729 -27.21 24.05 13.12
CA PRO A 729 -28.58 23.55 13.24
C PRO A 729 -29.37 24.28 14.33
N ASP A 730 -30.71 24.19 14.28
CA ASP A 730 -31.64 24.88 15.21
C ASP A 730 -31.40 24.50 16.69
N GLY A 731 -30.76 23.34 16.98
CA GLY A 731 -30.49 22.83 18.33
C GLY A 731 -29.12 23.19 18.93
N VAL A 732 -28.25 23.94 18.24
CA VAL A 732 -27.00 24.46 18.86
C VAL A 732 -27.22 25.85 19.45
N VAL A 733 -26.89 26.02 20.73
CA VAL A 733 -27.12 27.24 21.52
C VAL A 733 -25.81 27.83 22.06
N GLU A 734 -25.73 29.16 22.13
CA GLU A 734 -24.68 29.91 22.86
C GLU A 734 -25.18 30.16 24.29
N GLU A 735 -24.50 29.58 25.29
CA GLU A 735 -24.88 29.72 26.71
C GLU A 735 -23.66 30.00 27.60
N GLU A 736 -23.90 30.66 28.73
CA GLU A 736 -22.92 30.81 29.81
C GLU A 736 -23.03 29.59 30.74
N VAL A 737 -21.92 28.90 31.04
CA VAL A 737 -21.89 27.72 31.94
C VAL A 737 -20.81 27.86 33.01
N CYS A 738 -20.99 27.20 34.15
CA CYS A 738 -19.93 27.02 35.12
C CYS A 738 -19.00 25.90 34.62
N GLY A 739 -17.83 26.27 34.09
CA GLY A 739 -16.98 25.34 33.33
C GLY A 739 -16.52 24.10 34.11
N VAL A 740 -16.46 24.19 35.44
CA VAL A 740 -16.11 23.07 36.33
C VAL A 740 -17.28 22.11 36.57
N SER A 741 -18.50 22.59 36.83
CA SER A 741 -19.64 21.72 37.15
C SER A 741 -20.51 21.36 35.94
N GLY A 742 -20.29 22.03 34.80
CA GLY A 742 -21.15 21.93 33.62
C GLY A 742 -22.56 22.52 33.83
N MET A 743 -22.86 23.08 35.00
CA MET A 743 -24.19 23.60 35.35
C MET A 743 -24.35 25.09 35.05
N ALA A 744 -25.58 25.61 35.14
CA ALA A 744 -25.82 27.04 34.88
C ALA A 744 -25.12 27.91 35.95
N PRO A 745 -24.51 29.06 35.58
CA PRO A 745 -23.65 29.84 36.46
C PRO A 745 -24.27 30.23 37.79
N THR A 746 -23.48 30.10 38.85
CA THR A 746 -23.77 30.67 40.16
C THR A 746 -22.97 31.97 40.36
N GLU A 747 -23.48 32.90 41.18
CA GLU A 747 -22.80 34.15 41.56
C GLU A 747 -21.37 33.91 42.10
N ARG A 748 -21.08 32.70 42.62
CA ARG A 748 -19.76 32.27 43.09
C ARG A 748 -18.86 31.68 42.00
N CYS A 749 -19.43 30.98 41.02
CA CYS A 749 -18.70 30.55 39.83
C CYS A 749 -18.30 31.78 38.97
N GLU A 750 -19.18 32.80 38.91
CA GLU A 750 -18.89 34.13 38.37
C GLU A 750 -17.74 34.82 39.15
N ASP A 751 -17.86 34.95 40.48
CA ASP A 751 -16.83 35.60 41.33
C ASP A 751 -15.47 34.87 41.26
N ALA A 752 -15.45 33.55 41.07
CA ALA A 752 -14.23 32.73 40.92
C ALA A 752 -13.63 32.77 39.49
N GLY A 753 -14.30 33.40 38.52
CA GLY A 753 -13.82 33.45 37.12
C GLY A 753 -13.90 32.11 36.38
N LEU A 754 -14.74 31.19 36.85
CA LEU A 754 -14.91 29.82 36.33
C LEU A 754 -16.01 29.71 35.27
N VAL A 755 -16.66 30.82 34.91
CA VAL A 755 -17.74 30.85 33.91
C VAL A 755 -17.14 30.93 32.50
N THR A 756 -17.52 29.97 31.66
CA THR A 756 -17.20 29.92 30.24
C THR A 756 -18.43 30.30 29.42
N THR A 757 -18.22 30.74 28.18
CA THR A 757 -19.28 30.96 27.18
C THR A 757 -18.84 30.27 25.91
N ASP A 758 -19.66 29.34 25.42
CA ASP A 758 -19.33 28.51 24.25
C ASP A 758 -20.64 28.03 23.59
N LEU A 759 -20.51 27.24 22.53
CA LEU A 759 -21.62 26.53 21.88
C LEU A 759 -21.86 25.17 22.55
N PHE A 760 -23.14 24.83 22.70
CA PHE A 760 -23.64 23.59 23.31
C PHE A 760 -24.80 23.00 22.49
N ASN A 761 -24.99 21.70 22.59
CA ASN A 761 -26.22 21.02 22.13
C ASN A 761 -27.35 21.34 23.14
N GLU A 762 -28.55 21.77 22.70
CA GLU A 762 -29.68 22.14 23.58
C GLU A 762 -30.10 20.99 24.53
N GLU A 763 -29.87 19.72 24.18
CA GLU A 763 -30.15 18.59 25.09
C GLU A 763 -29.17 18.52 26.28
N PHE A 764 -27.92 18.99 26.11
CA PHE A 764 -26.89 18.99 27.15
C PHE A 764 -26.65 20.37 27.78
N ALA A 765 -27.18 21.45 27.20
CA ALA A 765 -27.11 22.80 27.74
C ALA A 765 -27.78 22.91 29.13
N PRO A 766 -27.12 23.46 30.16
CA PRO A 766 -27.61 23.38 31.53
C PRO A 766 -28.78 24.32 31.82
N SER A 767 -29.93 23.75 32.14
CA SER A 767 -31.19 24.49 32.33
C SER A 767 -31.57 24.83 33.78
N GLU A 768 -30.85 24.28 34.76
CA GLU A 768 -30.94 24.65 36.19
C GLU A 768 -29.52 24.86 36.76
N ALA A 769 -29.37 25.75 37.75
CA ALA A 769 -28.10 25.98 38.44
C ALA A 769 -27.96 25.01 39.62
N GLY A 770 -26.74 24.53 39.88
CA GLY A 770 -26.47 23.57 40.95
C GLY A 770 -26.81 24.09 42.34
N ASP A 771 -27.46 23.24 43.16
CA ASP A 771 -27.71 23.49 44.59
C ASP A 771 -26.45 23.13 45.46
N ASP A 772 -25.45 22.43 44.89
CA ASP A 772 -24.34 21.78 45.62
C ASP A 772 -22.91 22.34 45.33
N ASP A 773 -22.68 23.14 44.27
CA ASP A 773 -21.34 23.62 43.80
C ASP A 773 -20.51 24.43 44.83
N THR A 774 -21.00 24.61 46.05
CA THR A 774 -20.44 25.56 47.03
C THR A 774 -20.31 24.92 48.41
N ILE A 775 -19.08 24.61 48.81
CA ILE A 775 -18.77 24.00 50.10
C ILE A 775 -18.36 25.07 51.11
N ASP A 776 -18.86 24.94 52.35
CA ASP A 776 -18.22 25.55 53.50
C ASP A 776 -17.04 24.65 53.92
N TYR A 777 -15.87 25.24 54.13
CA TYR A 777 -14.63 24.54 54.46
C TYR A 777 -13.85 25.21 55.61
N VAL A 778 -12.92 24.45 56.18
CA VAL A 778 -12.00 24.83 57.26
C VAL A 778 -10.60 24.31 56.96
N GLN A 779 -9.55 24.93 57.50
CA GLN A 779 -8.18 24.43 57.34
C GLN A 779 -7.66 23.82 58.65
N ILE A 780 -6.89 22.72 58.54
CA ILE A 780 -6.33 21.97 59.67
C ILE A 780 -4.89 21.57 59.30
N ASP A 781 -3.90 21.99 60.10
CA ASP A 781 -2.43 21.88 59.91
C ASP A 781 -1.84 22.40 58.55
N GLY A 782 -2.71 22.81 57.61
CA GLY A 782 -2.36 23.31 56.28
C GLY A 782 -3.39 22.92 55.22
N ASP A 783 -4.13 21.83 55.46
CA ASP A 783 -5.01 21.20 54.47
C ASP A 783 -6.47 21.65 54.65
N ASN A 784 -7.22 21.76 53.54
CA ASN A 784 -8.62 22.17 53.54
C ASN A 784 -9.56 20.95 53.71
N TYR A 785 -10.57 21.08 54.56
CA TYR A 785 -11.56 20.05 54.86
C TYR A 785 -13.00 20.60 54.82
N LEU A 786 -13.95 19.75 54.40
CA LEU A 786 -15.38 20.05 54.39
C LEU A 786 -15.87 20.33 55.81
N ALA A 787 -16.56 21.46 55.99
CA ALA A 787 -17.14 21.84 57.27
C ALA A 787 -18.27 20.88 57.65
N LEU A 788 -18.25 20.41 58.90
CA LEU A 788 -19.28 19.54 59.43
C LEU A 788 -20.60 20.31 59.58
N ASP A 789 -21.72 19.57 59.58
CA ASP A 789 -23.08 19.97 59.99
C ASP A 789 -23.17 20.67 61.39
N SER A 790 -22.06 20.68 62.13
CA SER A 790 -21.89 21.28 63.47
C SER A 790 -20.78 22.34 63.58
N THR A 791 -20.02 22.59 62.51
CA THR A 791 -18.96 23.60 62.47
C THR A 791 -19.57 25.00 62.56
N PRO A 792 -19.05 25.91 63.41
CA PRO A 792 -19.61 27.26 63.52
C PRO A 792 -19.25 28.10 62.29
N SER A 793 -20.25 28.70 61.64
CA SER A 793 -20.10 29.51 60.41
C SER A 793 -19.21 30.75 60.54
N GLU A 794 -18.86 31.19 61.76
CA GLU A 794 -17.83 32.22 61.98
C GLU A 794 -16.40 31.69 61.84
N PHE A 795 -16.25 30.36 61.79
CA PHE A 795 -15.01 29.61 61.56
C PHE A 795 -15.14 28.69 60.32
N THR A 796 -15.84 29.15 59.28
CA THR A 796 -15.76 28.56 57.93
C THR A 796 -15.39 29.63 56.91
N ARG A 797 -14.86 29.20 55.77
CA ARG A 797 -14.91 29.92 54.49
C ARG A 797 -15.90 29.20 53.58
N SER A 798 -16.48 29.88 52.60
CA SER A 798 -17.20 29.21 51.50
C SER A 798 -16.35 29.31 50.23
N GLY A 799 -16.15 28.20 49.53
CA GLY A 799 -15.46 28.16 48.23
C GLY A 799 -16.32 27.51 47.15
N VAL A 800 -15.85 27.55 45.90
CA VAL A 800 -16.38 26.65 44.85
C VAL A 800 -15.75 25.28 45.04
N ALA A 801 -16.56 24.24 44.84
CA ALA A 801 -16.22 22.86 45.16
C ALA A 801 -15.93 22.04 43.90
N MET A 802 -14.75 21.43 43.82
CA MET A 802 -14.43 20.39 42.84
C MET A 802 -15.11 19.07 43.26
N LEU A 803 -16.42 18.94 43.03
CA LEU A 803 -17.23 17.77 43.44
C LEU A 803 -17.37 16.69 42.36
N ASP A 804 -16.91 16.97 41.14
CA ASP A 804 -16.88 15.99 40.05
C ASP A 804 -15.65 15.08 40.22
N GLU A 805 -15.83 13.77 40.06
CA GLU A 805 -14.74 12.78 40.14
C GLU A 805 -13.64 13.06 39.08
N ARG A 806 -13.98 13.77 37.98
CA ARG A 806 -13.01 14.30 37.00
C ARG A 806 -11.97 15.26 37.59
N PHE A 807 -12.22 15.83 38.76
CA PHE A 807 -11.31 16.72 39.49
C PHE A 807 -10.91 16.17 40.87
N ASP A 808 -11.11 14.87 41.15
CA ASP A 808 -10.45 14.23 42.31
C ASP A 808 -8.96 14.01 41.97
N PHE A 809 -8.10 14.77 42.64
CA PHE A 809 -6.68 14.85 42.34
C PHE A 809 -5.87 14.14 43.44
N SER A 810 -5.41 12.93 43.16
CA SER A 810 -4.75 12.09 44.16
C SER A 810 -3.33 12.55 44.52
N SER A 811 -3.25 13.47 45.49
CA SER A 811 -2.15 13.67 46.45
C SER A 811 -0.91 14.52 46.10
N ASP A 812 -0.92 15.35 45.04
CA ASP A 812 0.15 16.31 44.74
C ASP A 812 -0.25 17.79 44.86
N ASP A 813 0.73 18.69 44.94
CA ASP A 813 0.56 20.13 45.20
C ASP A 813 0.08 20.91 43.96
N LEU A 814 -1.23 20.85 43.71
CA LEU A 814 -1.92 21.53 42.62
C LEU A 814 -1.70 23.06 42.56
N SER A 815 -1.18 23.69 43.61
CA SER A 815 -1.03 25.16 43.67
C SER A 815 -0.02 25.72 42.65
N GLU A 816 0.82 24.87 42.05
CA GLU A 816 1.69 25.25 40.93
C GLU A 816 0.96 25.25 39.56
N TYR A 817 -0.18 24.56 39.44
CA TYR A 817 -0.96 24.40 38.19
C TYR A 817 -2.29 25.16 38.17
N LEU A 818 -2.76 25.64 39.33
CA LEU A 818 -3.93 26.52 39.43
C LEU A 818 -3.54 27.98 39.15
N PRO A 819 -4.36 28.77 38.42
CA PRO A 819 -4.11 30.19 38.22
C PRO A 819 -4.06 30.95 39.55
N SER A 820 -3.16 31.93 39.70
CA SER A 820 -2.99 32.69 40.96
C SER A 820 -4.17 33.59 41.36
N ASP A 821 -5.21 33.66 40.53
CA ASP A 821 -6.48 34.34 40.86
C ASP A 821 -7.51 33.34 41.44
N TRP A 822 -7.19 32.04 41.53
CA TRP A 822 -8.05 30.95 42.02
C TRP A 822 -7.69 30.47 43.45
N ASP A 823 -6.93 31.28 44.23
CA ASP A 823 -6.54 30.99 45.63
C ASP A 823 -7.71 30.65 46.58
N ASP A 824 -8.95 31.01 46.24
CA ASP A 824 -10.18 30.73 47.00
C ASP A 824 -10.92 29.44 46.52
N LEU A 825 -10.35 28.65 45.59
CA LEU A 825 -10.87 27.33 45.20
C LEU A 825 -10.67 26.33 46.36
N ALA A 826 -11.76 25.70 46.82
CA ALA A 826 -11.73 24.82 47.97
C ALA A 826 -11.43 23.36 47.56
N SER A 827 -10.16 22.97 47.63
CA SER A 827 -9.64 21.61 47.40
C SER A 827 -10.05 20.56 48.46
N ALA A 828 -11.18 20.76 49.12
CA ALA A 828 -11.61 19.96 50.27
C ALA A 828 -12.56 18.81 49.86
N SER A 829 -12.01 17.60 49.70
CA SER A 829 -12.79 16.38 49.42
C SER A 829 -13.19 15.58 50.68
N GLU A 830 -12.47 15.73 51.82
CA GLU A 830 -12.75 15.00 53.07
C GLU A 830 -13.53 15.82 54.12
N GLU A 831 -14.42 15.16 54.90
CA GLU A 831 -15.05 15.73 56.11
C GLU A 831 -14.01 16.06 57.21
N ALA A 832 -14.11 17.26 57.81
CA ALA A 832 -13.17 17.72 58.83
C ALA A 832 -13.07 16.76 60.05
N PRO A 833 -11.88 16.18 60.35
CA PRO A 833 -11.74 15.06 61.29
C PRO A 833 -12.08 15.41 62.74
N ASP A 834 -13.20 14.88 63.26
CA ASP A 834 -13.57 15.00 64.67
C ASP A 834 -13.00 13.87 65.56
N ASN A 835 -11.99 14.20 66.38
CA ASN A 835 -11.42 13.28 67.38
C ASN A 835 -12.35 12.92 68.58
N GLY A 836 -13.53 13.55 68.67
CA GLY A 836 -14.55 13.36 69.68
C GLY A 836 -14.29 14.02 71.04
N ARG A 837 -13.38 15.00 71.13
CA ARG A 837 -12.92 15.62 72.39
C ARG A 837 -12.83 17.14 72.27
N THR A 838 -13.38 17.83 73.27
CA THR A 838 -13.14 19.26 73.47
C THR A 838 -11.64 19.54 73.66
N PRO A 839 -11.06 20.61 73.09
CA PRO A 839 -9.62 20.84 73.12
C PRO A 839 -9.06 21.07 74.53
N SER A 840 -7.74 20.89 74.64
CA SER A 840 -6.96 21.14 75.85
C SER A 840 -7.01 22.62 76.27
N THR A 841 -6.50 22.96 77.45
CA THR A 841 -6.69 24.32 78.01
C THR A 841 -5.78 25.32 77.29
N MET A 842 -6.35 26.44 76.84
CA MET A 842 -5.59 27.51 76.16
C MET A 842 -4.31 27.87 76.93
N PRO A 843 -3.17 28.06 76.22
CA PRO A 843 -1.97 28.67 76.78
C PRO A 843 -2.22 30.02 77.49
N ASP A 844 -1.24 30.46 78.28
CA ASP A 844 -1.23 31.81 78.85
C ASP A 844 -1.16 32.84 77.69
N ILE A 845 -2.13 33.76 77.61
CA ILE A 845 -2.13 34.83 76.59
C ILE A 845 -1.37 36.06 77.08
N ASP A 846 -0.84 36.84 76.15
CA ASP A 846 -0.04 38.04 76.43
C ASP A 846 -0.86 39.33 76.27
N SER A 847 -0.46 40.41 76.95
CA SER A 847 -1.14 41.72 76.87
C SER A 847 -0.22 42.87 76.51
N GLY A 848 -0.49 43.47 75.35
CA GLY A 848 0.10 44.73 74.91
C GLY A 848 -0.58 45.96 75.52
N SER A 849 -0.19 47.15 75.06
CA SER A 849 -0.72 48.41 75.59
C SER A 849 -2.17 48.71 75.17
N SER A 850 -2.65 48.09 74.09
CA SER A 850 -3.98 48.26 73.50
C SER A 850 -4.51 46.98 72.82
N SER A 851 -3.88 45.84 73.07
CA SER A 851 -4.18 44.56 72.41
C SER A 851 -3.83 43.38 73.30
N ILE A 852 -4.34 42.19 72.94
CA ILE A 852 -3.84 40.88 73.39
C ILE A 852 -3.27 40.11 72.20
N SER A 853 -2.47 39.09 72.48
CA SER A 853 -1.96 38.12 71.50
C SER A 853 -1.78 36.74 72.13
N TRP A 854 -1.81 35.68 71.33
CA TRP A 854 -1.63 34.29 71.79
C TRP A 854 -0.88 33.46 70.74
N ASP A 855 -0.22 32.40 71.20
CA ASP A 855 0.37 31.38 70.33
C ASP A 855 -0.70 30.40 69.82
N ALA A 856 -0.40 29.68 68.75
CA ALA A 856 -1.23 28.60 68.22
C ALA A 856 -1.58 27.54 69.29
N HIS A 857 -2.77 26.97 69.20
CA HIS A 857 -3.19 25.87 70.07
C HIS A 857 -2.43 24.56 69.71
N PRO A 858 -2.00 23.75 70.69
CA PRO A 858 -1.25 22.52 70.45
C PRO A 858 -2.15 21.27 70.24
N ASP A 859 -3.43 21.46 69.95
CA ASP A 859 -4.36 20.40 69.55
C ASP A 859 -4.69 20.69 68.08
N GLU A 860 -4.43 19.73 67.19
CA GLU A 860 -4.41 19.93 65.73
C GLU A 860 -5.77 20.37 65.17
N GLU A 861 -6.89 19.87 65.72
CA GLU A 861 -8.25 20.06 65.18
C GLU A 861 -8.88 21.43 65.52
N VAL A 862 -8.06 22.46 65.83
CA VAL A 862 -8.51 23.80 66.26
C VAL A 862 -8.58 24.78 65.08
N ILE A 863 -9.81 25.11 64.68
CA ILE A 863 -10.13 26.00 63.55
C ILE A 863 -10.26 27.48 63.96
N GLY A 864 -10.09 27.83 65.24
CA GLY A 864 -10.11 29.24 65.63
C GLY A 864 -10.33 29.51 67.11
N TYR A 865 -10.59 30.77 67.42
CA TYR A 865 -10.55 31.32 68.77
C TYR A 865 -11.70 32.29 69.04
N ARG A 866 -12.35 32.18 70.20
CA ARG A 866 -13.33 33.17 70.68
C ARG A 866 -12.70 34.10 71.72
N VAL A 867 -12.71 35.40 71.42
CA VAL A 867 -12.17 36.45 72.29
C VAL A 867 -13.27 36.98 73.22
N TYR A 868 -13.03 36.88 74.52
CA TYR A 868 -13.95 37.31 75.57
C TYR A 868 -13.44 38.53 76.33
N HIS A 869 -14.29 39.55 76.48
CA HIS A 869 -13.99 40.77 77.23
C HIS A 869 -14.89 40.93 78.47
N ALA A 870 -14.32 41.49 79.54
CA ALA A 870 -15.04 42.00 80.70
C ALA A 870 -14.50 43.39 81.09
N SER A 871 -15.37 44.31 81.52
CA SER A 871 -15.00 45.69 81.88
C SER A 871 -14.03 45.83 83.08
N SER A 872 -13.67 44.74 83.73
CA SER A 872 -12.75 44.65 84.87
C SER A 872 -12.41 43.19 85.14
N GLU A 873 -11.22 42.94 85.68
CA GLU A 873 -10.79 41.63 86.19
C GLU A 873 -11.86 41.03 87.13
N GLY A 874 -12.29 39.78 86.86
CA GLY A 874 -13.36 39.11 87.60
C GLY A 874 -14.80 39.59 87.29
N GLY A 875 -15.00 40.36 86.23
CA GLY A 875 -16.33 40.73 85.71
C GLY A 875 -17.06 39.59 84.99
N SER A 876 -18.27 39.87 84.50
CA SER A 876 -18.95 38.97 83.55
C SER A 876 -18.33 39.15 82.17
N PHE A 877 -17.74 38.09 81.64
CA PHE A 877 -17.22 38.05 80.27
C PHE A 877 -18.37 37.92 79.26
N SER A 878 -18.25 38.64 78.15
CA SER A 878 -19.01 38.44 76.92
C SER A 878 -18.04 38.32 75.76
N GLU A 879 -18.41 37.53 74.76
CA GLU A 879 -17.71 37.47 73.47
C GLU A 879 -17.65 38.86 72.84
N VAL A 880 -16.57 39.15 72.13
CA VAL A 880 -16.37 40.41 71.40
C VAL A 880 -15.74 40.24 70.03
N GLU A 881 -15.11 39.10 69.75
CA GLU A 881 -14.57 38.76 68.43
C GLU A 881 -14.41 37.25 68.28
N SER A 882 -14.51 36.75 67.05
CA SER A 882 -14.08 35.42 66.63
C SER A 882 -12.92 35.58 65.66
N VAL A 883 -11.83 34.86 65.88
CA VAL A 883 -10.58 34.94 65.09
C VAL A 883 -10.33 33.55 64.51
N ARG A 884 -10.31 33.44 63.18
CA ARG A 884 -10.11 32.17 62.47
C ARG A 884 -8.67 31.66 62.58
N TRP A 885 -8.44 30.47 62.05
CA TRP A 885 -7.12 29.88 61.81
C TRP A 885 -6.22 30.74 60.91
N ASP A 886 -6.81 31.48 59.94
CA ASP A 886 -6.11 32.29 58.94
C ASP A 886 -5.92 33.78 59.32
N ASP A 887 -6.51 34.21 60.44
CA ASP A 887 -6.37 35.57 60.97
C ASP A 887 -5.13 35.72 61.88
N ASP A 888 -4.58 36.93 62.00
CA ASP A 888 -3.59 37.28 63.04
C ASP A 888 -4.09 36.87 64.45
N PHE A 889 -3.34 36.02 65.19
CA PHE A 889 -3.68 35.58 66.56
C PHE A 889 -3.52 36.69 67.62
N SER A 890 -4.23 37.79 67.43
CA SER A 890 -4.23 38.98 68.26
C SER A 890 -5.59 39.68 68.21
N TYR A 891 -5.88 40.49 69.24
CA TYR A 891 -7.08 41.32 69.25
C TYR A 891 -6.80 42.71 69.81
N SER A 892 -7.16 43.76 69.05
CA SER A 892 -6.99 45.16 69.45
C SER A 892 -8.26 45.70 70.09
N GLY A 893 -8.23 45.91 71.41
CA GLY A 893 -9.43 46.08 72.23
C GLY A 893 -9.43 47.29 73.17
N SER A 894 -10.61 47.62 73.68
CA SER A 894 -10.77 48.66 74.72
C SER A 894 -10.20 48.22 76.07
N SER A 895 -9.93 49.18 76.98
CA SER A 895 -9.36 48.86 78.30
C SER A 895 -10.30 47.98 79.14
N GLY A 896 -9.83 46.79 79.52
CA GLY A 896 -10.60 45.80 80.25
C GLY A 896 -9.81 44.50 80.44
N ALA A 897 -10.46 43.51 81.03
CA ALA A 897 -9.92 42.15 81.17
C ALA A 897 -10.35 41.29 79.99
N TYR A 898 -9.41 40.54 79.42
CA TYR A 898 -9.63 39.63 78.30
C TYR A 898 -9.30 38.19 78.70
N ARG A 899 -9.77 37.24 77.90
CA ARG A 899 -9.40 35.81 77.89
C ARG A 899 -9.77 35.23 76.52
N VAL A 900 -9.17 34.11 76.14
CA VAL A 900 -9.43 33.41 74.87
C VAL A 900 -9.83 31.95 75.14
N THR A 901 -10.71 31.39 74.32
CA THR A 901 -10.92 29.94 74.17
C THR A 901 -10.54 29.53 72.74
N ALA A 902 -10.06 28.29 72.59
CA ALA A 902 -9.88 27.63 71.30
C ALA A 902 -11.16 26.85 70.95
N VAL A 903 -11.45 26.70 69.67
CA VAL A 903 -12.66 26.07 69.12
C VAL A 903 -12.25 24.99 68.11
N ASP A 904 -12.80 23.79 68.26
CA ASP A 904 -12.57 22.69 67.29
C ASP A 904 -13.60 22.64 66.16
N VAL A 905 -13.33 21.78 65.17
CA VAL A 905 -14.20 21.47 64.01
C VAL A 905 -15.68 21.24 64.37
N ALA A 906 -15.97 20.70 65.57
CA ALA A 906 -17.31 20.42 66.05
C ALA A 906 -17.88 21.54 66.95
N GLY A 907 -17.28 22.73 66.92
CA GLY A 907 -17.69 23.93 67.64
C GLY A 907 -17.48 23.88 69.15
N ARG A 908 -16.63 22.98 69.66
CA ARG A 908 -16.47 22.75 71.11
C ARG A 908 -15.35 23.62 71.68
N GLU A 909 -15.71 24.48 72.62
CA GLU A 909 -14.77 25.42 73.24
C GLU A 909 -13.91 24.81 74.35
N SER A 910 -12.62 25.14 74.32
CA SER A 910 -11.67 24.78 75.37
C SER A 910 -11.93 25.48 76.71
N SER A 911 -11.20 25.06 77.75
CA SER A 911 -11.15 25.85 78.98
C SER A 911 -10.39 27.17 78.72
N PRO A 912 -10.95 28.33 79.11
CA PRO A 912 -10.38 29.63 78.76
C PRO A 912 -9.01 29.86 79.40
N SER A 913 -8.21 30.66 78.70
CA SER A 913 -6.88 31.12 79.11
C SER A 913 -6.87 31.80 80.49
N ASN A 914 -5.65 32.12 80.95
CA ASN A 914 -5.49 33.18 81.94
C ASN A 914 -6.21 34.48 81.52
N SER A 915 -6.51 35.35 82.49
CA SER A 915 -7.12 36.65 82.18
C SER A 915 -6.14 37.79 82.36
N VAL A 916 -5.90 38.51 81.28
CA VAL A 916 -4.97 39.65 81.22
C VAL A 916 -5.73 40.97 81.09
N THR A 917 -5.15 42.08 81.55
CA THR A 917 -5.83 43.39 81.60
C THR A 917 -5.12 44.44 80.73
N VAL A 918 -5.75 44.81 79.63
CA VAL A 918 -5.25 45.83 78.69
C VAL A 918 -5.54 47.24 79.22
N GLY A 919 -4.56 48.14 79.08
CA GLY A 919 -4.73 49.59 79.36
C GLY A 919 -4.48 50.05 80.80
N SER A 920 -3.86 49.24 81.67
CA SER A 920 -3.51 49.64 83.05
C SER A 920 -2.14 50.30 83.15
N GLY A 921 -2.05 51.51 83.69
CA GLY A 921 -0.84 52.35 83.61
C GLY A 921 -0.10 52.66 84.93
N SER A 922 1.20 52.32 84.95
CA SER A 922 2.33 52.93 85.72
C SER A 922 2.57 52.63 87.22
N ASN A 923 3.84 52.28 87.51
CA ASN A 923 4.68 52.54 88.71
C ASN A 923 4.27 51.97 90.12
N ASP A 924 5.19 51.64 91.05
CA ASP A 924 6.65 51.88 91.10
C ASP A 924 7.49 50.87 91.94
N SER A 925 8.79 50.85 91.63
CA SER A 925 10.03 50.32 92.23
C SER A 925 10.14 49.77 93.67
N SER A 926 10.98 48.71 93.83
CA SER A 926 12.11 48.55 94.79
C SER A 926 12.88 47.26 94.40
N GLY A 927 14.17 47.22 94.06
CA GLY A 927 15.40 47.57 94.81
C GLY A 927 16.21 46.27 95.05
N ASP A 928 17.53 46.14 94.89
CA ASP A 928 18.64 47.13 94.90
C ASP A 928 19.69 46.89 93.77
N ASP A 929 20.62 47.84 93.58
CA ASP A 929 21.66 47.86 92.52
C ASP A 929 22.98 47.12 92.85
N GLU A 930 23.71 46.69 91.80
CA GLU A 930 25.18 46.86 91.70
C GLU A 930 25.53 47.40 90.28
N SER A 931 26.66 48.11 90.14
CA SER A 931 27.06 48.91 88.96
C SER A 931 28.18 48.23 88.12
N ASP A 932 28.49 48.64 86.88
CA ASP A 932 29.30 49.83 86.56
C ASP A 932 29.19 50.33 85.09
N ASP A 933 28.85 51.62 84.97
CA ASP A 933 29.38 52.66 84.07
C ASP A 933 30.13 52.34 82.72
N ASN A 934 29.51 52.85 81.64
CA ASN A 934 30.06 53.93 80.77
C ASN A 934 30.74 53.58 79.41
N THR A 935 30.97 54.62 78.58
CA THR A 935 30.96 54.58 77.10
C THR A 935 32.31 54.69 76.36
N GLY A 936 32.46 53.88 75.30
CA GLY A 936 32.74 54.38 73.94
C GLY A 936 34.19 54.44 73.37
N SER A 937 34.24 54.61 72.04
CA SER A 937 35.38 55.11 71.21
C SER A 937 36.47 54.12 70.71
N ASN A 938 36.45 53.88 69.39
CA ASN A 938 37.56 53.88 68.40
C ASN A 938 38.85 53.01 68.51
N ASP A 939 39.21 52.48 67.33
CA ASP A 939 40.53 52.39 66.67
C ASP A 939 41.68 51.44 67.14
N GLU A 940 42.35 50.90 66.10
CA GLU A 940 43.77 50.50 65.94
C GLU A 940 44.43 49.36 66.78
N ASP A 941 44.54 48.19 66.13
CA ASP A 941 45.80 47.63 65.55
C ASP A 941 46.86 46.85 66.40
N THR A 942 47.08 45.57 66.02
CA THR A 942 48.24 44.66 66.30
C THR A 942 48.61 44.28 67.76
N THR A 943 49.23 43.14 68.10
CA THR A 943 50.29 42.30 67.47
C THR A 943 50.33 40.87 68.07
N ASP A 944 50.72 39.87 67.25
CA ASP A 944 51.59 38.70 67.55
C ASP A 944 51.27 37.67 68.70
N ASN A 945 51.70 36.39 68.63
CA ASN A 945 52.74 35.76 67.80
C ASN A 945 52.56 34.21 67.61
N THR A 946 52.81 33.71 66.38
CA THR A 946 53.24 32.34 65.92
C THR A 946 52.58 31.04 66.47
N SER A 947 52.52 29.91 65.76
CA SER A 947 53.37 29.32 64.69
C SER A 947 52.59 28.22 63.92
N ASN A 948 52.84 27.77 62.67
CA ASN A 948 53.79 28.12 61.59
C ASN A 948 53.53 27.21 60.34
N ASN A 949 54.09 27.55 59.15
CA ASN A 949 54.32 26.69 57.95
C ASN A 949 53.06 26.21 57.15
N ASP A 950 53.03 25.97 55.82
CA ASP A 950 53.82 26.35 54.60
C ASP A 950 52.85 26.09 53.39
N ASP A 951 52.92 26.61 52.14
CA ASP A 951 53.32 27.91 51.57
C ASP A 951 52.76 28.03 50.10
N GLU A 952 52.16 29.19 49.76
CA GLU A 952 51.94 29.88 48.45
C GLU A 952 51.25 29.26 47.17
N ASN A 953 50.15 29.95 46.81
CA ASN A 953 49.55 30.28 45.49
C ASN A 953 50.54 30.92 44.44
N ASP A 954 50.20 31.52 43.26
CA ASP A 954 48.93 31.90 42.59
C ASP A 954 49.07 32.10 41.05
N ASN A 955 47.93 32.40 40.40
CA ASN A 955 47.65 32.96 39.06
C ASN A 955 48.69 33.92 38.41
N SER A 956 48.70 33.95 37.07
CA SER A 956 48.22 35.11 36.24
C SER A 956 48.58 34.96 34.75
N ALA A 957 48.19 35.92 33.89
CA ALA A 957 48.00 35.72 32.45
C ALA A 957 48.77 36.68 31.51
N ALA A 958 48.75 36.31 30.22
CA ALA A 958 48.81 37.16 29.01
C ALA A 958 50.17 37.58 28.38
N THR A 959 50.13 37.59 27.04
CA THR A 959 50.90 38.37 26.04
C THR A 959 52.41 38.11 25.82
N ASP A 960 52.67 37.59 24.62
CA ASP A 960 53.56 38.12 23.56
C ASP A 960 55.10 37.97 23.58
N ASP A 961 55.55 37.58 22.38
CA ASP A 961 56.67 38.15 21.59
C ASP A 961 57.95 37.33 21.32
N GLU A 962 58.44 37.58 20.11
CA GLU A 962 59.43 36.94 19.23
C GLU A 962 60.77 36.34 19.76
N SER A 963 61.17 35.26 19.05
CA SER A 963 62.47 35.04 18.36
C SER A 963 63.58 34.12 18.91
N ASN A 964 63.84 33.09 18.08
CA ASN A 964 65.13 32.65 17.52
C ASN A 964 66.19 31.87 18.34
N ASP A 965 66.74 30.88 17.61
CA ASP A 965 68.15 30.48 17.55
C ASP A 965 68.77 29.61 18.68
N ASN A 966 69.50 28.51 18.39
CA ASN A 966 69.84 27.90 17.09
C ASN A 966 70.41 26.45 17.22
N ASN A 967 70.26 25.64 16.16
CA ASN A 967 71.14 24.52 15.73
C ASN A 967 71.24 23.20 16.56
N SER A 968 71.51 22.01 15.95
CA SER A 968 71.80 21.68 14.53
C SER A 968 71.48 20.21 14.14
N ASP A 969 71.40 19.97 12.82
CA ASP A 969 71.73 18.72 12.08
C ASP A 969 70.83 17.47 12.25
N ASN A 970 70.47 16.69 11.21
CA ASN A 970 70.71 16.69 9.73
C ASN A 970 69.63 15.72 9.13
N ASN A 971 69.24 15.60 7.84
CA ASN A 971 69.74 16.06 6.52
C ASN A 971 68.60 15.95 5.43
N ASN A 972 68.93 16.15 4.15
CA ASN A 972 68.24 15.84 2.87
C ASN A 972 67.03 14.86 2.86
N GLY A 973 65.97 15.04 2.04
CA GLY A 973 65.78 15.94 0.86
C GLY A 973 66.08 15.23 -0.49
N SER A 974 65.39 15.49 -1.62
CA SER A 974 64.32 16.45 -1.99
C SER A 974 63.61 15.90 -3.28
N ASN A 975 62.92 16.54 -4.26
CA ASN A 975 62.84 17.95 -4.70
C ASN A 975 61.73 18.21 -5.78
N ASP A 976 60.76 19.11 -5.53
CA ASP A 976 60.10 20.09 -6.46
C ASP A 976 59.34 19.71 -7.78
N ASN A 977 58.43 20.53 -8.36
CA ASN A 977 57.40 21.50 -7.84
C ASN A 977 56.51 22.11 -8.99
N ALA A 978 55.28 22.52 -8.64
CA ALA A 978 54.39 23.61 -9.15
C ALA A 978 54.19 24.02 -10.67
N GLU A 979 52.90 24.14 -11.05
CA GLU A 979 52.21 25.19 -11.89
C GLU A 979 52.62 25.47 -13.38
N ASN A 980 51.81 26.04 -14.30
CA ASN A 980 50.60 26.91 -14.25
C ASN A 980 49.72 26.83 -15.57
N ASN A 981 48.74 27.73 -15.77
CA ASN A 981 47.54 27.67 -16.66
C ASN A 981 47.65 28.03 -18.18
N ASN A 982 46.55 27.69 -18.92
CA ASN A 982 45.78 28.46 -19.96
C ASN A 982 45.81 28.15 -21.50
N GLN A 983 44.57 27.95 -22.02
CA GLN A 983 43.94 28.38 -23.31
C GLN A 983 44.23 27.74 -24.72
N GLU A 984 43.13 27.22 -25.30
CA GLU A 984 42.57 27.33 -26.69
C GLU A 984 43.45 27.40 -27.97
N ASN A 985 43.17 26.55 -28.99
CA ASN A 985 42.45 26.94 -30.26
C ASN A 985 42.58 25.92 -31.45
N ASN A 986 41.42 25.37 -31.88
CA ASN A 986 40.82 25.48 -33.24
C ASN A 986 41.47 24.84 -34.53
N ALA A 987 40.86 23.73 -35.00
CA ALA A 987 40.58 23.24 -36.38
C ALA A 987 41.66 23.06 -37.51
N GLY A 988 41.46 22.05 -38.39
CA GLY A 988 41.73 22.23 -39.84
C GLY A 988 42.22 21.11 -40.80
N ALA A 989 41.53 19.96 -40.92
CA ALA A 989 41.30 19.16 -42.17
C ALA A 989 42.43 18.52 -43.07
N ASP A 990 41.98 17.47 -43.79
CA ASP A 990 42.38 16.98 -45.15
C ASP A 990 43.46 15.87 -45.40
N ASN A 991 43.00 14.61 -45.35
CA ASN A 991 43.09 13.54 -46.37
C ASN A 991 44.41 12.87 -46.88
N THR A 992 44.55 11.56 -46.56
CA THR A 992 45.02 10.42 -47.40
C THR A 992 46.52 10.21 -47.77
N PRO A 993 46.98 8.96 -48.07
CA PRO A 993 46.56 7.66 -47.51
C PRO A 993 47.71 6.66 -47.18
N ALA A 994 47.43 5.77 -46.21
CA ALA A 994 47.90 4.38 -46.02
C ALA A 994 49.28 3.88 -46.53
N ASP A 995 50.11 3.42 -45.58
CA ASP A 995 50.84 2.13 -45.66
C ASP A 995 50.92 1.51 -44.25
N THR A 996 51.02 0.18 -44.14
CA THR A 996 50.80 -0.57 -42.88
C THR A 996 52.03 -0.65 -41.98
N GLY A 997 51.88 -0.41 -40.67
CA GLY A 997 52.94 -0.61 -39.68
C GLY A 997 52.44 -0.61 -38.24
N SER A 998 52.42 -1.78 -37.60
CA SER A 998 52.01 -2.00 -36.20
C SER A 998 52.76 -1.11 -35.18
N ASN A 999 52.00 -0.30 -34.43
CA ASN A 999 52.30 0.10 -33.05
C ASN A 999 51.07 0.81 -32.43
N ASN A 1000 50.81 0.60 -31.13
CA ASN A 1000 49.81 1.35 -30.36
C ASN A 1000 50.02 2.87 -30.49
N GLU A 1001 49.03 3.58 -31.00
CA GLU A 1001 48.46 4.82 -30.44
C GLU A 1001 46.93 4.76 -30.68
N SER A 1002 46.15 5.46 -29.85
CA SER A 1002 44.71 5.20 -29.71
C SER A 1002 43.83 5.77 -30.84
N SER A 1003 42.64 5.17 -30.97
CA SER A 1003 41.51 5.68 -31.75
C SER A 1003 40.33 6.02 -30.83
N ASN A 1004 40.55 6.87 -29.83
CA ASN A 1004 39.47 7.61 -29.18
C ASN A 1004 38.85 8.52 -30.25
N ASN A 1005 37.56 8.37 -30.54
CA ASN A 1005 36.93 9.03 -31.68
C ASN A 1005 35.63 9.71 -31.25
N ASN A 1006 35.81 10.76 -30.45
CA ASN A 1006 34.85 11.57 -29.67
C ASN A 1006 33.81 12.35 -30.53
N ASP A 1007 33.38 11.81 -31.65
CA ASP A 1007 32.70 12.51 -32.77
C ASP A 1007 31.48 11.71 -33.29
N GLY A 1008 30.96 10.73 -32.51
CA GLY A 1008 29.70 10.00 -32.73
C GLY A 1008 29.57 9.17 -34.03
N GLY A 1009 30.64 8.97 -34.79
CA GLY A 1009 30.61 8.34 -36.11
C GLY A 1009 30.85 6.82 -36.10
N ASN A 1010 30.22 6.08 -37.03
CA ASN A 1010 30.31 4.61 -37.09
C ASN A 1010 31.68 4.13 -37.62
N ASN A 1011 32.47 3.44 -36.79
CA ASN A 1011 33.83 2.98 -37.13
C ASN A 1011 34.00 1.45 -37.11
N ASN A 1012 35.15 0.97 -37.63
CA ASN A 1012 35.61 -0.41 -37.48
C ASN A 1012 37.07 -0.39 -37.02
N ASN A 1013 37.31 -0.81 -35.78
CA ASN A 1013 38.54 -0.55 -35.03
C ASN A 1013 39.19 -1.86 -34.56
N SER A 1014 40.52 -1.94 -34.58
CA SER A 1014 41.25 -3.13 -34.11
C SER A 1014 42.54 -2.76 -33.37
N GLY A 1015 42.66 -3.17 -32.11
CA GLY A 1015 43.70 -2.74 -31.18
C GLY A 1015 43.22 -2.91 -29.74
N ASN A 1016 44.13 -2.93 -28.75
CA ASN A 1016 43.77 -3.36 -27.39
C ASN A 1016 42.65 -2.52 -26.76
N GLU A 1017 42.77 -1.19 -26.89
CA GLU A 1017 41.83 -0.16 -26.41
C GLU A 1017 41.06 0.44 -27.61
N ALA A 1018 40.54 -0.39 -28.50
CA ALA A 1018 39.95 0.05 -29.77
C ALA A 1018 38.51 0.55 -29.63
N GLY A 1019 38.30 1.85 -29.82
CA GLY A 1019 36.96 2.45 -29.83
C GLY A 1019 36.40 2.73 -28.43
N ASN A 1020 37.29 3.15 -27.52
CA ASN A 1020 36.99 3.45 -26.12
C ASN A 1020 36.85 4.95 -25.89
N ASN A 1021 36.02 5.35 -24.92
CA ASN A 1021 35.69 6.75 -24.63
C ASN A 1021 35.15 7.46 -25.89
N ASN A 1022 34.11 6.87 -26.46
CA ASN A 1022 33.30 7.43 -27.55
C ASN A 1022 31.93 7.84 -27.01
N ASP A 1023 31.54 9.08 -27.32
CA ASP A 1023 30.20 9.60 -27.08
C ASP A 1023 29.33 9.22 -28.30
N GLY A 1024 28.67 8.06 -28.23
CA GLY A 1024 27.74 7.54 -29.23
C GLY A 1024 28.33 6.93 -30.52
N GLY A 1025 27.44 6.65 -31.47
CA GLY A 1025 27.74 6.03 -32.77
C GLY A 1025 27.76 4.49 -32.75
N SER A 1026 27.73 3.86 -33.92
CA SER A 1026 27.72 2.38 -34.04
C SER A 1026 29.08 1.84 -34.49
N ASN A 1027 29.86 1.27 -33.57
CA ASN A 1027 31.21 0.80 -33.84
C ASN A 1027 31.33 -0.74 -33.91
N ASN A 1028 32.35 -1.24 -34.60
CA ASN A 1028 32.74 -2.65 -34.57
C ASN A 1028 34.21 -2.72 -34.11
N ASN A 1029 34.45 -3.20 -32.89
CA ASN A 1029 35.71 -3.09 -32.18
C ASN A 1029 36.28 -4.47 -31.84
N SER A 1030 37.60 -4.67 -31.98
CA SER A 1030 38.25 -5.91 -31.56
C SER A 1030 39.63 -5.74 -30.93
N GLY A 1031 39.76 -6.25 -29.70
CA GLY A 1031 40.92 -6.10 -28.81
C GLY A 1031 40.51 -6.31 -27.36
N ASN A 1032 41.47 -6.50 -26.45
CA ASN A 1032 41.21 -7.04 -25.11
C ASN A 1032 40.25 -6.20 -24.27
N GLU A 1033 40.40 -4.88 -24.30
CA GLU A 1033 39.57 -3.88 -23.59
C GLU A 1033 38.89 -2.97 -24.62
N ALA A 1034 38.36 -3.52 -25.72
CA ALA A 1034 37.90 -2.73 -26.86
C ALA A 1034 36.41 -2.38 -26.79
N GLY A 1035 36.09 -1.09 -26.92
CA GLY A 1035 34.72 -0.57 -26.84
C GLY A 1035 34.27 -0.15 -25.45
N ASN A 1036 35.22 0.16 -24.55
CA ASN A 1036 35.01 0.42 -23.13
C ASN A 1036 34.90 1.92 -22.80
N ASN A 1037 34.29 2.25 -21.66
CA ASN A 1037 34.05 3.63 -21.19
C ASN A 1037 33.26 4.49 -22.21
N ASN A 1038 32.37 3.90 -23.00
CA ASN A 1038 31.56 4.61 -23.99
C ASN A 1038 30.25 5.11 -23.38
N ASP A 1039 29.87 6.33 -23.75
CA ASP A 1039 28.59 6.97 -23.42
C ASP A 1039 27.66 6.76 -24.62
N GLY A 1040 26.74 5.81 -24.51
CA GLY A 1040 25.77 5.43 -25.53
C GLY A 1040 26.35 4.77 -26.80
N GLY A 1041 25.52 4.78 -27.86
CA GLY A 1041 25.85 4.19 -29.15
C GLY A 1041 25.48 2.70 -29.27
N SER A 1042 25.94 2.04 -30.33
CA SER A 1042 25.57 0.64 -30.63
C SER A 1042 26.78 -0.17 -31.10
N ASN A 1043 27.52 -0.75 -30.17
CA ASN A 1043 28.84 -1.31 -30.44
C ASN A 1043 28.82 -2.84 -30.58
N ASN A 1044 29.69 -3.39 -31.44
CA ASN A 1044 29.94 -4.82 -31.55
C ASN A 1044 31.41 -5.06 -31.16
N ASN A 1045 31.64 -5.56 -29.96
CA ASN A 1045 32.94 -5.58 -29.28
C ASN A 1045 33.42 -7.02 -29.08
N SER A 1046 34.70 -7.32 -29.35
CA SER A 1046 35.25 -8.67 -29.13
C SER A 1046 36.69 -8.71 -28.60
N GLY A 1047 36.82 -9.24 -27.39
CA GLY A 1047 38.03 -9.38 -26.56
C GLY A 1047 37.67 -9.58 -25.09
N ASN A 1048 38.66 -9.86 -24.23
CA ASN A 1048 38.43 -10.42 -22.88
C ASN A 1048 37.50 -9.57 -21.99
N GLU A 1049 37.79 -8.28 -21.86
CA GLU A 1049 37.03 -7.28 -21.10
C GLU A 1049 36.41 -6.25 -22.06
N ALA A 1050 35.90 -6.69 -23.22
CA ALA A 1050 35.46 -5.79 -24.29
C ALA A 1050 34.01 -5.33 -24.10
N GLY A 1051 33.78 -4.02 -24.20
CA GLY A 1051 32.46 -3.39 -24.03
C GLY A 1051 32.07 -3.06 -22.58
N SER A 1052 33.05 -2.97 -21.68
CA SER A 1052 32.88 -2.77 -20.23
C SER A 1052 32.99 -1.30 -19.78
N ASN A 1053 32.42 -0.98 -18.62
CA ASN A 1053 32.26 0.37 -18.06
C ASN A 1053 31.49 1.35 -18.98
N ASN A 1054 30.59 0.84 -19.82
CA ASN A 1054 29.78 1.67 -20.71
C ASN A 1054 28.53 2.20 -20.01
N ASP A 1055 28.17 3.44 -20.32
CA ASP A 1055 26.96 4.09 -19.83
C ASP A 1055 25.93 4.11 -20.97
N GLY A 1056 24.87 3.32 -20.84
CA GLY A 1056 23.83 3.12 -21.84
C GLY A 1056 24.26 2.48 -23.17
N GLY A 1057 23.44 2.72 -24.20
CA GLY A 1057 23.64 2.18 -25.56
C GLY A 1057 23.16 0.73 -25.75
N SER A 1058 23.60 0.10 -26.84
CA SER A 1058 23.17 -1.27 -27.20
C SER A 1058 24.35 -2.09 -27.74
N ASN A 1059 24.99 -2.87 -26.87
CA ASN A 1059 26.30 -3.46 -27.18
C ASN A 1059 26.24 -4.99 -27.33
N ASN A 1060 26.73 -5.52 -28.46
CA ASN A 1060 26.97 -6.96 -28.65
C ASN A 1060 28.43 -7.25 -28.27
N ASN A 1061 28.67 -7.85 -27.10
CA ASN A 1061 30.01 -8.06 -26.54
C ASN A 1061 30.36 -9.55 -26.48
N SER A 1062 31.60 -9.93 -26.81
CA SER A 1062 32.04 -11.32 -26.67
C SER A 1062 33.51 -11.48 -26.25
N GLY A 1063 33.69 -12.17 -25.12
CA GLY A 1063 34.94 -12.24 -24.36
C GLY A 1063 34.83 -13.13 -23.12
N ASN A 1064 35.56 -12.80 -22.06
CA ASN A 1064 35.38 -13.40 -20.73
C ASN A 1064 34.48 -12.45 -19.94
N GLU A 1065 35.06 -11.49 -19.20
CA GLU A 1065 34.37 -10.38 -18.52
C GLU A 1065 33.78 -9.32 -19.50
N ALA A 1066 33.25 -9.71 -20.66
CA ALA A 1066 32.78 -8.80 -21.69
C ALA A 1066 31.41 -8.19 -21.36
N GLY A 1067 31.27 -6.87 -21.52
CA GLY A 1067 30.03 -6.13 -21.21
C GLY A 1067 29.76 -5.93 -19.72
N SER A 1068 30.81 -5.94 -18.90
CA SER A 1068 30.77 -5.86 -17.44
C SER A 1068 30.90 -4.44 -16.88
N ASN A 1069 30.39 -4.20 -15.67
CA ASN A 1069 30.36 -2.89 -15.00
C ASN A 1069 29.64 -1.80 -15.82
N ASN A 1070 28.67 -2.18 -16.64
CA ASN A 1070 27.89 -1.26 -17.47
C ASN A 1070 26.69 -0.71 -16.69
N THR A 1071 26.44 0.60 -16.85
CA THR A 1071 25.25 1.28 -16.34
C THR A 1071 24.20 1.32 -17.43
N GLY A 1072 23.09 0.60 -17.27
CA GLY A 1072 21.99 0.64 -18.23
C GLY A 1072 22.29 0.07 -19.63
N GLY A 1073 21.41 0.39 -20.58
CA GLY A 1073 21.49 -0.06 -21.97
C GLY A 1073 21.02 -1.49 -22.23
N ASN A 1074 20.99 -1.88 -23.51
CA ASN A 1074 20.53 -3.20 -23.97
C ASN A 1074 21.72 -4.01 -24.50
N ASN A 1075 22.37 -4.81 -23.64
CA ASN A 1075 23.60 -5.52 -24.01
C ASN A 1075 23.35 -7.01 -24.29
N ASN A 1076 24.07 -7.58 -25.26
CA ASN A 1076 24.08 -8.99 -25.60
C ASN A 1076 25.50 -9.53 -25.42
N ASN A 1077 25.75 -10.18 -24.28
CA ASN A 1077 27.09 -10.52 -23.80
C ASN A 1077 27.31 -12.04 -23.87
N SER A 1078 28.42 -12.50 -24.42
CA SER A 1078 28.70 -13.94 -24.57
C SER A 1078 30.13 -14.32 -24.21
N GLY A 1079 30.26 -15.03 -23.08
CA GLY A 1079 31.51 -15.24 -22.36
C GLY A 1079 31.33 -15.77 -20.94
N ASN A 1080 32.43 -16.13 -20.29
CA ASN A 1080 32.47 -16.52 -18.88
C ASN A 1080 32.70 -15.28 -18.02
N GLU A 1081 31.83 -14.99 -17.05
CA GLU A 1081 31.71 -13.71 -16.32
C GLU A 1081 31.18 -12.54 -17.20
N ALA A 1082 30.53 -12.84 -18.33
CA ALA A 1082 30.00 -11.83 -19.25
C ALA A 1082 28.73 -11.14 -18.72
N GLY A 1083 28.66 -9.82 -18.85
CA GLY A 1083 27.54 -9.00 -18.35
C GLY A 1083 27.45 -8.87 -16.83
N SER A 1084 28.57 -9.06 -16.12
CA SER A 1084 28.67 -9.04 -14.66
C SER A 1084 28.89 -7.64 -14.07
N SER A 1085 28.49 -7.45 -12.81
CA SER A 1085 28.60 -6.19 -12.05
C SER A 1085 27.87 -4.99 -12.69
N ASN A 1086 26.84 -5.23 -13.51
CA ASN A 1086 26.06 -4.19 -14.15
C ASN A 1086 25.07 -3.54 -13.16
N THR A 1087 24.74 -2.28 -13.41
CA THR A 1087 23.93 -1.41 -12.54
C THR A 1087 22.64 -0.95 -13.23
N GLY A 1088 22.12 -1.74 -14.18
CA GLY A 1088 20.87 -1.48 -14.89
C GLY A 1088 20.80 -2.12 -16.28
N GLY A 1089 19.68 -1.88 -16.96
CA GLY A 1089 19.49 -2.23 -18.38
C GLY A 1089 19.05 -3.68 -18.63
N ASN A 1090 18.59 -3.94 -19.86
CA ASN A 1090 18.05 -5.24 -20.27
C ASN A 1090 19.14 -6.06 -20.98
N ASN A 1091 19.79 -6.98 -20.25
CA ASN A 1091 20.96 -7.71 -20.76
C ASN A 1091 20.62 -9.18 -21.11
N ASN A 1092 21.04 -9.63 -22.30
CA ASN A 1092 21.06 -11.04 -22.68
C ASN A 1092 22.48 -11.58 -22.46
N ASN A 1093 22.72 -12.35 -21.40
CA ASN A 1093 24.05 -12.82 -21.02
C ASN A 1093 24.17 -14.34 -21.20
N SER A 1094 25.28 -14.82 -21.78
CA SER A 1094 25.44 -16.24 -22.11
C SER A 1094 26.83 -16.79 -21.80
N GLY A 1095 26.90 -17.72 -20.85
CA GLY A 1095 28.11 -18.41 -20.39
C GLY A 1095 28.10 -18.71 -18.89
N ASN A 1096 29.23 -19.20 -18.38
CA ASN A 1096 29.39 -19.47 -16.95
C ASN A 1096 29.51 -18.15 -16.17
N GLU A 1097 28.89 -18.04 -15.00
CA GLU A 1097 28.85 -16.82 -14.16
C GLU A 1097 28.31 -15.57 -14.91
N ALA A 1098 27.47 -15.78 -15.93
CA ALA A 1098 26.94 -14.72 -16.79
C ALA A 1098 25.82 -13.93 -16.10
N GLY A 1099 25.88 -12.59 -16.17
CA GLY A 1099 24.91 -11.70 -15.51
C GLY A 1099 24.94 -11.72 -13.98
N SER A 1100 26.12 -12.00 -13.39
CA SER A 1100 26.33 -12.17 -11.95
C SER A 1100 26.84 -10.91 -11.24
N ASN A 1101 26.57 -10.80 -9.94
CA ASN A 1101 26.95 -9.68 -9.07
C ASN A 1101 26.36 -8.32 -9.52
N ASN A 1102 25.27 -8.34 -10.28
CA ASN A 1102 24.59 -7.11 -10.72
C ASN A 1102 23.88 -6.46 -9.53
N ALA A 1103 24.02 -5.14 -9.39
CA ALA A 1103 23.39 -4.38 -8.31
C ALA A 1103 22.00 -3.85 -8.69
N GLY A 1104 21.63 -3.96 -9.97
CA GLY A 1104 20.31 -3.58 -10.49
C GLY A 1104 20.18 -3.94 -11.97
N GLY A 1105 18.95 -3.90 -12.47
CA GLY A 1105 18.61 -4.21 -13.86
C GLY A 1105 17.50 -5.26 -13.94
N ASN A 1106 16.46 -4.92 -14.69
CA ASN A 1106 15.26 -5.75 -14.85
C ASN A 1106 15.30 -6.51 -16.18
N ASN A 1107 14.46 -7.54 -16.31
CA ASN A 1107 14.23 -8.29 -17.56
C ASN A 1107 15.49 -8.92 -18.21
N ASN A 1108 16.57 -9.15 -17.46
CA ASN A 1108 17.77 -9.80 -17.98
C ASN A 1108 17.50 -11.27 -18.31
N ASN A 1109 18.16 -11.80 -19.33
CA ASN A 1109 18.07 -13.21 -19.72
C ASN A 1109 19.48 -13.83 -19.65
N ASN A 1110 19.74 -14.59 -18.59
CA ASN A 1110 21.06 -15.13 -18.26
C ASN A 1110 21.08 -16.66 -18.47
N SER A 1111 22.03 -17.15 -19.28
CA SER A 1111 22.09 -18.57 -19.66
C SER A 1111 23.46 -19.21 -19.46
N GLY A 1112 23.56 -20.09 -18.45
CA GLY A 1112 24.73 -20.91 -18.15
C GLY A 1112 24.80 -21.35 -16.69
N ASN A 1113 25.91 -21.98 -16.32
CA ASN A 1113 26.18 -22.35 -14.92
C ASN A 1113 26.44 -21.08 -14.09
N GLU A 1114 25.86 -20.97 -12.90
CA GLU A 1114 25.95 -19.80 -12.01
C GLU A 1114 25.47 -18.49 -12.67
N ALA A 1115 24.52 -18.59 -13.60
CA ALA A 1115 23.93 -17.45 -14.30
C ALA A 1115 22.97 -16.66 -13.38
N GLY A 1116 23.13 -15.34 -13.30
CA GLY A 1116 22.33 -14.48 -12.41
C GLY A 1116 22.66 -14.63 -10.91
N ASN A 1117 23.83 -15.17 -10.56
CA ASN A 1117 24.25 -15.42 -9.18
C ASN A 1117 24.73 -14.14 -8.46
N ASN A 1118 24.49 -14.02 -7.16
CA ASN A 1118 24.85 -12.87 -6.29
C ASN A 1118 24.22 -11.50 -6.70
N ASN A 1119 23.05 -11.48 -7.34
CA ASN A 1119 22.44 -10.22 -7.75
C ASN A 1119 21.75 -9.54 -6.54
N ALA A 1120 22.18 -8.32 -6.23
CA ALA A 1120 21.72 -7.59 -5.04
C ALA A 1120 20.38 -6.84 -5.26
N GLY A 1121 19.92 -6.77 -6.51
CA GLY A 1121 18.64 -6.20 -6.91
C GLY A 1121 18.40 -6.41 -8.41
N GLY A 1122 17.15 -6.27 -8.84
CA GLY A 1122 16.72 -6.45 -10.22
C GLY A 1122 15.62 -7.50 -10.38
N ASN A 1123 14.55 -7.12 -11.06
CA ASN A 1123 13.29 -7.87 -11.09
C ASN A 1123 13.00 -8.46 -12.48
N ASN A 1124 12.09 -9.44 -12.55
CA ASN A 1124 11.64 -10.09 -13.80
C ASN A 1124 12.76 -10.78 -14.63
N ASN A 1125 13.91 -11.12 -14.03
CA ASN A 1125 15.01 -11.76 -14.75
C ASN A 1125 14.74 -13.25 -15.01
N ASN A 1126 15.21 -13.77 -16.14
CA ASN A 1126 15.11 -15.18 -16.53
C ASN A 1126 16.51 -15.82 -16.49
N ASN A 1127 16.75 -16.69 -15.52
CA ASN A 1127 18.05 -17.33 -15.30
C ASN A 1127 17.96 -18.84 -15.61
N SER A 1128 18.87 -19.35 -16.44
CA SER A 1128 18.80 -20.75 -16.91
C SER A 1128 20.16 -21.47 -16.89
N GLY A 1129 20.24 -22.51 -16.06
CA GLY A 1129 21.39 -23.40 -15.94
C GLY A 1129 21.58 -23.94 -14.52
N ASN A 1130 22.67 -24.66 -14.29
CA ASN A 1130 23.01 -25.15 -12.95
C ASN A 1130 23.36 -23.97 -12.03
N GLU A 1131 22.89 -23.96 -10.78
CA GLU A 1131 23.13 -22.88 -9.80
C GLU A 1131 22.68 -21.47 -10.29
N ALA A 1132 21.63 -21.43 -11.12
CA ALA A 1132 21.11 -20.19 -11.70
C ALA A 1132 20.17 -19.42 -10.75
N GLY A 1133 20.37 -18.10 -10.64
CA GLY A 1133 19.57 -17.20 -9.80
C GLY A 1133 19.81 -17.33 -8.28
N ASN A 1134 20.95 -17.90 -7.88
CA ASN A 1134 21.33 -18.13 -6.48
C ASN A 1134 21.87 -16.87 -5.80
N ASN A 1135 21.80 -16.82 -4.46
CA ASN A 1135 22.20 -15.68 -3.64
C ASN A 1135 21.59 -14.34 -4.14
N ASN A 1136 20.38 -14.38 -4.69
CA ASN A 1136 19.67 -13.24 -5.28
C ASN A 1136 18.69 -12.64 -4.26
N ALA A 1137 18.41 -11.34 -4.38
CA ALA A 1137 17.45 -10.62 -3.55
C ALA A 1137 16.27 -9.97 -4.31
N GLY A 1138 16.28 -9.99 -5.66
CA GLY A 1138 15.23 -9.37 -6.47
C GLY A 1138 13.93 -10.20 -6.59
N ASP A 1139 12.86 -9.55 -7.06
CA ASP A 1139 11.52 -10.11 -7.18
C ASP A 1139 11.19 -10.67 -8.58
N ASN A 1140 10.16 -11.53 -8.64
CA ASN A 1140 9.51 -12.01 -9.87
C ASN A 1140 10.46 -12.73 -10.86
N ASN A 1141 11.65 -13.18 -10.43
CA ASN A 1141 12.63 -13.82 -11.30
C ASN A 1141 12.25 -15.30 -11.59
N ASN A 1142 12.51 -15.75 -12.80
CA ASN A 1142 12.24 -17.13 -13.25
C ASN A 1142 13.57 -17.89 -13.39
N ASN A 1143 13.82 -18.84 -12.49
CA ASN A 1143 15.10 -19.54 -12.36
C ASN A 1143 14.95 -21.03 -12.69
N SER A 1144 15.76 -21.58 -13.59
CA SER A 1144 15.62 -22.98 -14.05
C SER A 1144 16.96 -23.74 -14.08
N GLY A 1145 17.09 -24.85 -13.34
CA GLY A 1145 18.39 -25.48 -13.09
C GLY A 1145 18.38 -26.83 -12.35
N ASN A 1146 19.53 -27.24 -11.80
CA ASN A 1146 19.56 -28.32 -10.80
C ASN A 1146 19.25 -27.76 -9.41
N GLU A 1147 19.99 -26.72 -9.03
CA GLU A 1147 19.97 -26.01 -7.74
C GLU A 1147 19.68 -24.53 -8.01
N ALA A 1148 18.49 -24.22 -8.54
CA ALA A 1148 18.11 -22.88 -9.00
C ALA A 1148 17.35 -22.08 -7.94
N GLY A 1149 17.69 -20.81 -7.79
CA GLY A 1149 17.10 -19.91 -6.79
C GLY A 1149 17.44 -20.29 -5.35
N ASN A 1150 18.65 -20.81 -5.10
CA ASN A 1150 19.10 -21.31 -3.80
C ASN A 1150 19.91 -20.27 -3.02
N ASN A 1151 19.80 -20.33 -1.68
CA ASN A 1151 20.37 -19.39 -0.71
C ASN A 1151 19.95 -17.93 -0.92
N ASN A 1152 18.74 -17.69 -1.44
CA ASN A 1152 18.22 -16.34 -1.61
C ASN A 1152 17.80 -15.78 -0.25
N ALA A 1153 18.28 -14.58 0.08
CA ALA A 1153 18.02 -13.90 1.37
C ALA A 1153 16.77 -13.00 1.35
N GLY A 1154 16.13 -12.87 0.18
CA GLY A 1154 14.94 -12.07 -0.04
C GLY A 1154 14.42 -12.29 -1.47
N GLY A 1155 13.49 -11.44 -1.88
CA GLY A 1155 12.84 -11.51 -3.19
C GLY A 1155 11.57 -12.38 -3.16
N ASN A 1156 10.45 -11.80 -3.56
CA ASN A 1156 9.14 -12.41 -3.63
C ASN A 1156 8.81 -12.86 -5.06
N ASN A 1157 7.82 -13.75 -5.18
CA ASN A 1157 7.25 -14.27 -6.42
C ASN A 1157 8.26 -14.92 -7.39
N ASN A 1158 9.48 -15.25 -6.94
CA ASN A 1158 10.43 -15.95 -7.80
C ASN A 1158 9.94 -17.39 -8.07
N ASN A 1159 10.07 -17.83 -9.33
CA ASN A 1159 9.61 -19.12 -9.81
C ASN A 1159 10.83 -20.01 -10.11
N ASN A 1160 11.08 -20.99 -9.25
CA ASN A 1160 12.31 -21.79 -9.24
C ASN A 1160 12.03 -23.25 -9.64
N SER A 1161 12.55 -23.68 -10.79
CA SER A 1161 12.31 -25.01 -11.37
C SER A 1161 13.60 -25.84 -11.44
N GLY A 1162 13.73 -26.90 -10.63
CA GLY A 1162 14.96 -27.69 -10.57
C GLY A 1162 14.96 -28.85 -9.56
N ASN A 1163 15.99 -29.70 -9.59
CA ASN A 1163 16.05 -30.88 -8.72
C ASN A 1163 15.99 -30.54 -7.23
N GLU A 1164 16.73 -29.50 -6.82
CA GLU A 1164 16.91 -29.00 -5.45
C GLU A 1164 16.63 -27.49 -5.41
N ALA A 1165 15.62 -27.03 -6.17
CA ALA A 1165 15.31 -25.60 -6.35
C ALA A 1165 14.67 -24.94 -5.13
N GLY A 1166 15.01 -23.67 -4.91
CA GLY A 1166 14.54 -22.88 -3.76
C GLY A 1166 15.06 -23.37 -2.41
N SER A 1167 16.29 -23.91 -2.35
CA SER A 1167 16.85 -24.52 -1.13
C SER A 1167 17.78 -23.58 -0.34
N ASN A 1168 17.69 -23.67 0.99
CA ASN A 1168 18.31 -22.81 2.00
C ASN A 1168 17.98 -21.31 1.85
N ASN A 1169 16.78 -20.96 1.36
CA ASN A 1169 16.32 -19.58 1.23
C ASN A 1169 15.84 -19.03 2.57
N ALA A 1170 16.35 -17.86 2.93
CA ALA A 1170 16.20 -17.24 4.24
C ALA A 1170 15.07 -16.19 4.32
N GLY A 1171 14.30 -16.01 3.24
CA GLY A 1171 13.19 -15.06 3.16
C GLY A 1171 12.49 -15.06 1.78
N GLY A 1172 11.38 -14.33 1.69
CA GLY A 1172 10.60 -14.11 0.46
C GLY A 1172 9.63 -15.24 0.10
N ASN A 1173 8.48 -14.88 -0.48
CA ASN A 1173 7.40 -15.82 -0.83
C ASN A 1173 7.58 -16.36 -2.25
N ASN A 1174 7.99 -17.62 -2.41
CA ASN A 1174 8.48 -18.14 -3.70
C ASN A 1174 7.77 -19.43 -4.16
N ASN A 1175 7.76 -19.67 -5.48
CA ASN A 1175 7.12 -20.82 -6.12
C ASN A 1175 8.19 -21.82 -6.57
N ASN A 1176 8.33 -22.96 -5.89
CA ASN A 1176 9.41 -23.94 -6.13
C ASN A 1176 8.89 -25.26 -6.74
N SER A 1177 9.60 -25.83 -7.72
CA SER A 1177 9.15 -26.99 -8.49
C SER A 1177 10.27 -27.99 -8.82
N GLY A 1178 10.20 -29.21 -8.27
CA GLY A 1178 11.05 -30.33 -8.67
C GLY A 1178 11.29 -31.40 -7.59
N ASN A 1179 12.33 -32.23 -7.71
CA ASN A 1179 12.39 -33.50 -6.97
C ASN A 1179 12.43 -33.32 -5.44
N GLU A 1180 13.36 -32.47 -4.99
CA GLU A 1180 13.73 -32.13 -3.61
C GLU A 1180 13.66 -30.60 -3.41
N ALA A 1181 12.65 -29.95 -4.00
CA ALA A 1181 12.42 -28.50 -3.87
C ALA A 1181 12.13 -28.09 -2.40
N ASP A 1182 12.50 -26.86 -2.02
CA ASP A 1182 12.41 -26.33 -0.64
C ASP A 1182 13.20 -27.18 0.37
N GLY A 1183 14.52 -27.29 0.12
CA GLY A 1183 15.44 -27.98 1.02
C GLY A 1183 16.02 -27.07 2.09
N ASN A 1184 15.60 -27.24 3.35
CA ASN A 1184 16.13 -26.54 4.54
C ASN A 1184 15.89 -25.01 4.61
N ASN A 1185 14.69 -24.55 4.24
CA ASN A 1185 14.28 -23.13 4.43
C ASN A 1185 13.75 -22.90 5.86
N VAL A 1186 13.79 -21.68 6.39
CA VAL A 1186 13.58 -21.44 7.83
C VAL A 1186 12.59 -20.29 8.17
N SER A 1187 12.07 -19.52 7.21
CA SER A 1187 11.04 -18.45 7.39
C SER A 1187 9.91 -18.46 6.35
N SER A 1188 10.27 -18.70 5.09
CA SER A 1188 9.48 -18.27 3.93
C SER A 1188 8.12 -18.98 3.80
N SER A 1189 7.16 -18.33 3.15
CA SER A 1189 5.84 -18.90 2.83
C SER A 1189 5.79 -19.33 1.35
N ASN A 1190 6.38 -20.50 1.05
CA ASN A 1190 6.56 -20.97 -0.33
C ASN A 1190 5.48 -21.96 -0.79
N ASN A 1191 5.14 -21.91 -2.08
CA ASN A 1191 4.37 -22.98 -2.74
C ASN A 1191 5.34 -23.96 -3.41
N ASN A 1192 5.40 -25.19 -2.90
CA ASN A 1192 6.41 -26.17 -3.25
C ASN A 1192 5.79 -27.43 -3.87
N SER A 1193 6.21 -27.80 -5.08
CA SER A 1193 5.68 -28.98 -5.80
C SER A 1193 6.79 -29.97 -6.16
N GLY A 1194 6.63 -31.25 -5.82
CA GLY A 1194 7.73 -32.20 -5.98
C GLY A 1194 7.49 -33.65 -5.61
N ASN A 1195 8.53 -34.48 -5.72
CA ASN A 1195 8.46 -35.84 -5.18
C ASN A 1195 8.63 -35.82 -3.65
N GLU A 1196 9.62 -35.05 -3.19
CA GLU A 1196 10.15 -34.92 -1.83
C GLU A 1196 10.18 -33.42 -1.42
N ALA A 1197 9.22 -32.61 -1.90
CA ALA A 1197 9.13 -31.17 -1.62
C ALA A 1197 8.95 -30.86 -0.12
N GLY A 1198 9.72 -29.92 0.42
CA GLY A 1198 9.70 -29.57 1.85
C GLY A 1198 10.07 -30.74 2.77
N SER A 1199 10.76 -31.77 2.25
CA SER A 1199 11.10 -32.97 3.02
C SER A 1199 12.33 -32.81 3.92
N SER A 1200 13.11 -31.75 3.74
CA SER A 1200 14.36 -31.53 4.47
C SER A 1200 14.21 -30.37 5.45
N ASN A 1201 13.95 -30.70 6.71
CA ASN A 1201 14.22 -29.88 7.89
C ASN A 1201 13.87 -28.38 7.76
N ASN A 1202 12.68 -28.06 7.24
CA ASN A 1202 12.17 -26.68 7.22
C ASN A 1202 11.82 -26.27 8.67
N THR A 1203 12.66 -25.42 9.29
CA THR A 1203 12.71 -25.23 10.76
C THR A 1203 12.38 -23.82 11.25
N GLY A 1204 11.35 -23.19 10.67
CA GLY A 1204 10.74 -21.99 11.25
C GLY A 1204 9.67 -21.35 10.37
N GLY A 1205 9.64 -21.66 9.07
CA GLY A 1205 8.73 -21.01 8.15
C GLY A 1205 7.27 -21.33 8.45
N ASN A 1206 6.40 -20.33 8.28
CA ASN A 1206 4.96 -20.46 8.38
C ASN A 1206 4.34 -20.39 6.97
N ASN A 1207 3.16 -20.97 6.78
CA ASN A 1207 2.40 -20.96 5.51
C ASN A 1207 3.09 -21.59 4.28
N ASN A 1208 4.05 -22.53 4.46
CA ASN A 1208 4.53 -23.32 3.32
C ASN A 1208 3.48 -24.34 2.87
N ASN A 1209 3.25 -24.43 1.56
CA ASN A 1209 2.30 -25.35 0.93
C ASN A 1209 3.06 -26.39 0.08
N ASN A 1210 3.23 -27.59 0.64
CA ASN A 1210 4.05 -28.65 0.02
C ASN A 1210 3.19 -29.73 -0.64
N SER A 1211 3.34 -29.97 -1.95
CA SER A 1211 2.53 -30.94 -2.71
C SER A 1211 3.39 -32.04 -3.34
N GLY A 1212 3.11 -33.32 -3.04
CA GLY A 1212 3.96 -34.42 -3.53
C GLY A 1212 3.65 -35.85 -3.08
N ASN A 1213 4.61 -36.76 -3.30
CA ASN A 1213 4.50 -38.18 -2.90
C ASN A 1213 5.05 -38.44 -1.49
N GLU A 1214 6.16 -37.79 -1.14
CA GLU A 1214 6.86 -37.86 0.15
C GLU A 1214 7.04 -36.44 0.73
N ALA A 1215 6.26 -35.47 0.24
CA ALA A 1215 6.25 -34.07 0.68
C ALA A 1215 6.00 -33.92 2.19
N GLY A 1216 6.71 -32.98 2.81
CA GLY A 1216 6.69 -32.73 4.26
C GLY A 1216 7.23 -33.88 5.13
N GLY A 1217 7.75 -34.96 4.52
CA GLY A 1217 7.95 -36.28 5.16
C GLY A 1217 8.94 -36.37 6.33
N ASN A 1218 9.64 -35.30 6.66
CA ASN A 1218 10.66 -35.24 7.70
C ASN A 1218 10.68 -33.89 8.47
N ASN A 1219 9.64 -33.05 8.34
CA ASN A 1219 9.56 -31.80 9.10
C ASN A 1219 9.59 -32.10 10.62
N SER A 1220 10.44 -31.37 11.37
CA SER A 1220 10.85 -31.70 12.73
C SER A 1220 10.61 -30.56 13.72
N ASN A 1221 9.68 -29.63 13.44
CA ASN A 1221 9.21 -28.64 14.41
C ASN A 1221 7.70 -28.76 14.71
N ASN A 1222 7.22 -28.09 15.75
CA ASN A 1222 5.88 -28.26 16.33
C ASN A 1222 5.05 -26.96 16.31
N ASN A 1223 5.20 -26.16 15.25
CA ASN A 1223 4.33 -25.02 14.92
C ASN A 1223 3.20 -25.46 13.98
N SER A 1224 2.11 -24.67 13.89
CA SER A 1224 0.83 -25.14 13.32
C SER A 1224 0.69 -25.01 11.80
N ASP A 1225 1.39 -24.07 11.16
CA ASP A 1225 0.82 -23.39 9.98
C ASP A 1225 1.44 -23.82 8.63
N ASN A 1226 1.98 -25.04 8.53
CA ASN A 1226 2.52 -25.58 7.27
C ASN A 1226 1.63 -26.68 6.68
N THR A 1227 1.16 -26.49 5.44
CA THR A 1227 0.30 -27.45 4.75
C THR A 1227 1.13 -28.45 3.92
N SER A 1228 0.62 -29.68 3.77
CA SER A 1228 1.34 -30.76 3.09
C SER A 1228 0.39 -31.77 2.42
N THR A 1229 0.19 -31.59 1.12
CA THR A 1229 -0.73 -32.35 0.27
C THR A 1229 -0.05 -33.62 -0.27
N ASN A 1230 -0.15 -34.72 0.49
CA ASN A 1230 0.49 -35.99 0.13
C ASN A 1230 -0.43 -36.92 -0.68
N ASN A 1231 -0.04 -37.23 -1.92
CA ASN A 1231 -0.87 -37.96 -2.89
C ASN A 1231 -0.96 -39.49 -2.65
N SER A 1232 -0.29 -40.03 -1.63
CA SER A 1232 -0.05 -41.47 -1.41
C SER A 1232 -1.23 -42.28 -0.82
N SER A 1233 -2.45 -42.08 -1.33
CA SER A 1233 -3.69 -42.58 -0.72
C SER A 1233 -4.03 -44.09 -0.92
N ASN A 1234 -3.08 -45.03 -0.88
CA ASN A 1234 -3.31 -46.44 -0.45
C ASN A 1234 -2.06 -47.36 -0.43
N ASN A 1235 -1.55 -47.73 0.76
CA ASN A 1235 -1.15 -49.13 1.04
C ASN A 1235 -1.09 -49.46 2.55
N SER A 1236 -1.10 -50.77 2.88
CA SER A 1236 -1.31 -51.25 4.26
C SER A 1236 -0.10 -51.93 4.91
N ASN A 1237 0.01 -51.75 6.23
CA ASN A 1237 0.88 -52.46 7.20
C ASN A 1237 2.40 -52.23 7.14
N ASN A 1238 2.95 -51.50 8.15
CA ASN A 1238 3.87 -52.16 9.07
C ASN A 1238 3.99 -51.54 10.49
N SER A 1239 3.44 -52.26 11.48
CA SER A 1239 4.02 -52.55 12.80
C SER A 1239 4.95 -51.53 13.51
N SER A 1240 4.37 -50.84 14.49
CA SER A 1240 4.86 -50.72 15.88
C SER A 1240 6.22 -50.05 16.21
N ASN A 1241 6.14 -48.99 17.03
CA ASN A 1241 6.93 -48.95 18.27
C ASN A 1241 6.06 -48.42 19.44
N ASN A 1242 6.55 -48.49 20.69
CA ASN A 1242 5.71 -48.33 21.90
C ASN A 1242 6.46 -47.69 23.09
N SER A 1243 5.70 -47.04 23.99
CA SER A 1243 6.05 -46.43 25.28
C SER A 1243 6.54 -44.96 25.23
N ASN A 1244 6.23 -44.09 26.20
CA ASN A 1244 5.83 -44.33 27.61
C ASN A 1244 4.73 -43.39 28.18
N ASN A 1245 4.29 -43.73 29.40
CA ASN A 1245 3.32 -43.03 30.28
C ASN A 1245 3.34 -41.48 30.24
N ASN A 1246 2.22 -40.74 30.26
CA ASN A 1246 1.06 -40.75 31.20
C ASN A 1246 1.35 -40.23 32.63
N SER A 1247 0.98 -38.97 32.90
CA SER A 1247 0.49 -38.50 34.21
C SER A 1247 -0.19 -37.14 34.13
N ASN A 1248 -1.40 -37.03 34.69
CA ASN A 1248 -1.95 -35.99 35.59
C ASN A 1248 -1.55 -34.50 35.38
N ASN A 1249 -2.44 -33.51 35.50
CA ASN A 1249 -3.73 -33.45 36.23
C ASN A 1249 -4.59 -32.25 35.78
N ASN A 1250 -5.74 -32.03 36.46
CA ASN A 1250 -6.51 -30.78 36.62
C ASN A 1250 -5.80 -29.44 36.33
N GLU A 1251 -6.52 -28.39 35.95
CA GLU A 1251 -7.96 -28.13 36.21
C GLU A 1251 -8.82 -27.91 34.95
#